data_AF-A0A1I4T133-F1
#
_entry.id   AF-A0A1I4T133-F1
#
_cell.length_a   1.000
_cell.length_b   1.000
_cell.length_c   1.000
_cell.angle_alpha   90.00
_cell.angle_beta   90.00
_cell.angle_gamma   90.00
#
_symmetry.space_group_name_H-M   'P 1'
#
loop_
_entity.id
_entity.type
_entity.pdbx_description
1 polymer ?
#
loop_
_entity_poly.entity_id
_entity_poly.type
_entity_poly.pdbx_seq_one_letter_code
_entity_poly.pdbx_strand_id
1 'polypeptide(L)'
;MKDGSGLDLVVNGEPHHVSAAPGRRLSDVLRNDLGLIGTKVGCDAGDCGACSVLVDGEVVCACLTPVAHVTGRRIETVEALADPGPDDLQRAFLRHGAAQCGICTPGMLIAATALVRRTQTPTRAEVEDALGGVLCRCTGYTKIVDAVLDVAGQGAGPEPIGGEAIGARVERLDGVAKVVGTESYGADAMAENALEVRAVRSPFAHARFDFGDLPGWASTQGVQVFTAADIPGENRFSVIPAFADQPALAEGVARMRGEAVALVAGDGRTMDGLDLDHFPIRWEELPALEDVTEARKAQAALIHADRAENILIAGHVERGAAQDALARSTHVVERAMRTGYVEHAYIEPEAGIAWMEGDVLNIRACTQAPIMDRDDTARVLGLAPEKVRIRPAATGGGFGSKLDVSLQPLIGLVALRTGRAARMVYSRRESMMSTTKRHPSKMSARIGCDDAGRLTGMWFDGDFNTGAYSSWGPTVAVRVPVHASGPYVMPSYRAEARAVHTNGPVSGAFRGFGVPQAAIIQETLFDELAEAVGLDRLAFRRRNAMRDGDVSVCGQHMRGVGIAECLEALQAPWDAAMERVRELNALGGTVRYGIGVASCWYGCGNTALPNPSTIRIGLTPEGRVVLHQGAMDIGQGANTVIAQIAADALGMPVHMLDLVDADTGVTPDCGKTSASRQTVVTGKAAMLAGRALRAQVLALTNMGDGAGITLGDGALVVSDGARSARIDPAALAVNEHGYVLMAEESYDPPTSALDENGQGTPYAVYGYGAQLAEVAVDTRLGTVRVERITAAHDLGRVINPLLAEGQIEGGIAQGLGLALMEEYVPGRTDNLHDYLIPTIGDMPEIRSILIEKPDLEGPFGAKGLGEHVLIPTAPAILNAIRHACGARIDQLPARPDRVLAAIRKAEGRG
;
A
#
# COMPACT_ATOMS: atom_id res chain seq x y z
N MET A 1 -37.04 26.92 -2.69
CA MET A 1 -36.79 26.94 -4.15
C MET A 1 -35.94 25.72 -4.47
N LYS A 2 -36.56 24.58 -4.84
CA LYS A 2 -35.89 23.26 -4.88
C LYS A 2 -36.30 22.40 -6.09
N ASP A 3 -36.87 23.00 -7.13
CA ASP A 3 -37.16 22.27 -8.38
C ASP A 3 -36.04 22.62 -9.38
N GLY A 4 -35.23 21.63 -9.75
CA GLY A 4 -34.06 21.79 -10.61
C GLY A 4 -34.44 22.34 -11.98
N SER A 5 -33.90 23.50 -12.35
CA SER A 5 -33.94 23.98 -13.72
C SER A 5 -33.26 22.95 -14.63
N GLY A 6 -33.85 22.63 -15.78
CA GLY A 6 -33.16 21.85 -16.80
C GLY A 6 -31.89 22.56 -17.24
N LEU A 7 -30.76 21.85 -17.23
CA LEU A 7 -29.45 22.35 -17.68
C LEU A 7 -28.99 21.55 -18.89
N ASP A 8 -28.60 22.26 -19.94
CA ASP A 8 -28.08 21.66 -21.17
C ASP A 8 -26.55 21.60 -21.11
N LEU A 9 -26.00 20.41 -21.27
CA LEU A 9 -24.56 20.12 -21.26
C LEU A 9 -24.15 19.49 -22.60
N VAL A 10 -22.91 19.72 -23.03
CA VAL A 10 -22.31 18.96 -24.14
C VAL A 10 -21.14 18.17 -23.56
N VAL A 11 -21.31 16.86 -23.38
CA VAL A 11 -20.32 15.98 -22.72
C VAL A 11 -19.83 14.95 -23.73
N ASN A 12 -18.51 14.87 -23.91
CA ASN A 12 -17.87 13.97 -24.87
C ASN A 12 -18.44 14.07 -26.30
N GLY A 13 -18.87 15.28 -26.70
CA GLY A 13 -19.49 15.54 -28.01
C GLY A 13 -21.02 15.36 -28.06
N GLU A 14 -21.63 14.75 -27.04
CA GLU A 14 -23.05 14.45 -27.00
C GLU A 14 -23.84 15.48 -26.16
N PRO A 15 -25.02 15.93 -26.61
CA PRO A 15 -25.88 16.82 -25.84
C PRO A 15 -26.64 16.05 -24.75
N HIS A 16 -26.64 16.57 -23.52
CA HIS A 16 -27.36 16.02 -22.38
C HIS A 16 -28.25 17.08 -21.75
N HIS A 17 -29.47 16.68 -21.36
CA HIS A 17 -30.37 17.50 -20.56
C HIS A 17 -30.48 16.90 -19.15
N VAL A 18 -30.01 17.63 -18.14
CA VAL A 18 -29.99 17.15 -16.75
C VAL A 18 -30.86 18.03 -15.85
N SER A 19 -31.60 17.40 -14.93
CA SER A 19 -32.34 18.11 -13.88
C SER A 19 -31.52 18.06 -12.58
N ALA A 20 -30.81 19.15 -12.31
CA ALA A 20 -29.94 19.27 -11.13
C ALA A 20 -30.05 20.67 -10.52
N ALA A 21 -29.76 20.78 -9.21
CA ALA A 21 -29.60 22.08 -8.59
C ALA A 21 -28.38 22.81 -9.20
N PRO A 22 -28.47 24.12 -9.51
CA PRO A 22 -27.38 24.87 -10.15
C PRO A 22 -26.02 24.77 -9.44
N GLY A 23 -26.03 24.65 -8.10
CA GLY A 23 -24.85 24.52 -7.26
C GLY A 23 -24.30 23.10 -7.10
N ARG A 24 -24.96 22.07 -7.66
CA ARG A 24 -24.47 20.68 -7.57
C ARG A 24 -23.13 20.57 -8.30
N ARG A 25 -22.21 19.78 -7.75
CA ARG A 25 -20.87 19.60 -8.31
C ARG A 25 -20.96 18.86 -9.64
N LEU A 26 -20.13 19.26 -10.59
CA LEU A 26 -20.05 18.63 -11.91
C LEU A 26 -19.65 17.16 -11.79
N SER A 27 -18.75 16.81 -10.87
CA SER A 27 -18.38 15.41 -10.59
C SER A 27 -19.59 14.53 -10.28
N ASP A 28 -20.55 15.03 -9.50
CA ASP A 28 -21.72 14.25 -9.10
C ASP A 28 -22.67 14.04 -10.27
N VAL A 29 -22.84 15.06 -11.12
CA VAL A 29 -23.68 14.97 -12.33
C VAL A 29 -23.08 14.01 -13.34
N LEU A 30 -21.77 14.15 -13.64
CA LEU A 30 -21.07 13.25 -14.57
C LEU A 30 -21.17 11.79 -14.11
N ARG A 31 -20.89 11.53 -12.82
CA ARG A 31 -20.84 10.16 -12.29
C ARG A 31 -22.22 9.55 -12.06
N ASN A 32 -23.09 10.25 -11.33
CA ASN A 32 -24.33 9.66 -10.81
C ASN A 32 -25.52 9.82 -11.77
N ASP A 33 -25.52 10.85 -12.63
CA ASP A 33 -26.64 11.09 -13.56
C ASP A 33 -26.30 10.61 -14.98
N LEU A 34 -25.05 10.77 -15.42
CA LEU A 34 -24.60 10.39 -16.77
C LEU A 34 -23.84 9.06 -16.82
N GLY A 35 -23.49 8.46 -15.67
CA GLY A 35 -22.78 7.18 -15.61
C GLY A 35 -21.31 7.24 -16.03
N LEU A 36 -20.72 8.43 -16.14
CA LEU A 36 -19.31 8.65 -16.53
C LEU A 36 -18.39 8.50 -15.32
N ILE A 37 -18.22 7.24 -14.90
CA ILE A 37 -17.47 6.88 -13.69
C ILE A 37 -15.96 7.08 -13.83
N GLY A 38 -15.43 7.38 -15.01
CA GLY A 38 -14.02 7.68 -15.24
C GLY A 38 -13.57 8.97 -14.56
N THR A 39 -14.49 9.90 -14.31
CA THR A 39 -14.24 11.06 -13.44
C THR A 39 -14.18 10.58 -11.99
N LYS A 40 -12.99 10.33 -11.45
CA LYS A 40 -12.81 9.80 -10.08
C LYS A 40 -12.84 10.91 -9.03
N VAL A 41 -13.35 10.64 -7.83
CA VAL A 41 -13.40 11.60 -6.72
C VAL A 41 -12.65 11.04 -5.52
N GLY A 42 -11.67 11.80 -5.02
CA GLY A 42 -10.78 11.38 -3.94
C GLY A 42 -10.79 12.30 -2.72
N CYS A 43 -10.31 13.54 -2.87
CA CYS A 43 -10.29 14.54 -1.78
C CYS A 43 -11.60 15.34 -1.65
N ASP A 44 -12.36 15.43 -2.74
CA ASP A 44 -13.55 16.29 -2.92
C ASP A 44 -13.34 17.79 -2.58
N ALA A 45 -12.08 18.24 -2.60
CA ALA A 45 -11.65 19.58 -2.22
C ALA A 45 -10.75 20.28 -3.26
N GLY A 46 -10.49 19.63 -4.41
CA GLY A 46 -9.61 20.14 -5.47
C GLY A 46 -8.12 19.85 -5.28
N ASP A 47 -7.74 19.18 -4.19
CA ASP A 47 -6.33 18.94 -3.84
C ASP A 47 -5.68 17.81 -4.67
N CYS A 48 -6.45 16.78 -5.07
CA CYS A 48 -5.87 15.56 -5.66
C CYS A 48 -5.89 15.49 -7.19
N GLY A 49 -6.68 16.32 -7.88
CA GLY A 49 -6.83 16.29 -9.35
C GLY A 49 -7.42 15.02 -9.97
N ALA A 50 -7.83 14.01 -9.19
CA ALA A 50 -8.41 12.77 -9.74
C ALA A 50 -9.71 12.99 -10.54
N CYS A 51 -10.41 14.10 -10.24
CA CYS A 51 -11.65 14.51 -10.90
C CYS A 51 -11.43 15.47 -12.07
N SER A 52 -10.21 15.56 -12.60
CA SER A 52 -9.90 16.48 -13.70
C SER A 52 -10.71 16.13 -14.94
N VAL A 53 -11.33 17.16 -15.53
CA VAL A 53 -12.04 17.12 -16.82
C VAL A 53 -11.60 18.32 -17.65
N LEU A 54 -11.82 18.29 -18.97
CA LEU A 54 -11.65 19.48 -19.80
C LEU A 54 -12.97 20.22 -19.90
N VAL A 55 -12.94 21.54 -19.75
CA VAL A 55 -14.06 22.43 -20.07
C VAL A 55 -13.57 23.46 -21.08
N ASP A 56 -14.08 23.37 -22.31
CA ASP A 56 -13.60 24.12 -23.49
C ASP A 56 -12.08 24.01 -23.70
N GLY A 57 -11.51 22.83 -23.44
CA GLY A 57 -10.08 22.55 -23.60
C GLY A 57 -9.20 22.86 -22.40
N GLU A 58 -9.73 23.49 -21.34
CA GLU A 58 -8.98 23.80 -20.12
C GLU A 58 -9.26 22.80 -19.00
N VAL A 59 -8.23 22.42 -18.26
CA VAL A 59 -8.32 21.44 -17.16
C VAL A 59 -8.99 22.08 -15.95
N VAL A 60 -10.04 21.46 -15.43
CA VAL A 60 -10.72 21.88 -14.21
C VAL A 60 -10.99 20.71 -13.27
N CYS A 61 -11.01 20.97 -11.97
CA CYS A 61 -11.48 20.00 -10.98
C CYS A 61 -13.01 19.95 -11.00
N ALA A 62 -13.58 18.84 -11.48
CA ALA A 62 -15.04 18.66 -11.53
C ALA A 62 -15.70 18.71 -10.14
N CYS A 63 -14.97 18.32 -9.08
CA CYS A 63 -15.48 18.40 -7.71
C CYS A 63 -15.70 19.85 -7.23
N LEU A 64 -14.95 20.83 -7.73
CA LEU A 64 -15.11 22.24 -7.32
C LEU A 64 -16.00 23.04 -8.27
N THR A 65 -16.42 22.46 -9.39
CA THR A 65 -17.15 23.16 -10.45
C THR A 65 -18.66 22.98 -10.27
N PRO A 66 -19.44 24.03 -10.00
CA PRO A 66 -20.90 23.96 -10.05
C PRO A 66 -21.37 23.67 -11.48
N VAL A 67 -22.35 22.78 -11.64
CA VAL A 67 -22.87 22.39 -12.96
C VAL A 67 -23.41 23.59 -13.76
N ALA A 68 -23.98 24.60 -13.10
CA ALA A 68 -24.48 25.80 -13.78
C ALA A 68 -23.37 26.65 -14.44
N HIS A 69 -22.11 26.52 -14.02
CA HIS A 69 -20.98 27.23 -14.65
C HIS A 69 -20.55 26.60 -15.98
N VAL A 70 -21.01 25.39 -16.27
CA VAL A 70 -20.64 24.65 -17.49
C VAL A 70 -21.81 24.39 -18.44
N THR A 71 -22.99 24.96 -18.15
CA THR A 71 -24.13 24.94 -19.05
C THR A 71 -23.77 25.52 -20.42
N GLY A 72 -24.05 24.78 -21.48
CA GLY A 72 -23.73 25.15 -22.87
C GLY A 72 -22.25 25.09 -23.24
N ARG A 73 -21.35 24.70 -22.33
CA ARG A 73 -19.91 24.52 -22.57
C ARG A 73 -19.60 23.09 -22.97
N ARG A 74 -18.46 22.87 -23.61
CA ARG A 74 -17.99 21.52 -23.99
C ARG A 74 -17.21 20.91 -22.84
N ILE A 75 -17.61 19.72 -22.43
CA ILE A 75 -16.96 18.95 -21.36
C ILE A 75 -16.38 17.69 -21.99
N GLU A 76 -15.11 17.39 -21.74
CA GLU A 76 -14.47 16.12 -22.11
C GLU A 76 -13.97 15.40 -20.85
N THR A 77 -14.29 14.11 -20.77
CA THR A 77 -13.88 13.17 -19.71
C THR A 77 -12.93 12.13 -20.30
N VAL A 78 -12.35 11.26 -19.48
CA VAL A 78 -11.39 10.24 -19.96
C VAL A 78 -12.03 9.29 -20.97
N GLU A 79 -13.34 9.07 -20.86
CA GLU A 79 -14.14 8.24 -21.76
C GLU A 79 -14.10 8.76 -23.21
N ALA A 80 -13.94 10.07 -23.42
CA ALA A 80 -13.81 10.67 -24.76
C ALA A 80 -12.48 10.33 -25.46
N LEU A 81 -11.47 9.89 -24.71
CA LEU A 81 -10.17 9.51 -25.27
C LEU A 81 -10.19 8.11 -25.88
N ALA A 82 -11.15 7.26 -25.47
CA ALA A 82 -11.15 5.82 -25.74
C ALA A 82 -12.16 5.38 -26.81
N ASP A 83 -12.21 6.04 -27.98
CA ASP A 83 -13.15 5.71 -29.07
C ASP A 83 -12.43 5.47 -30.43
N PRO A 84 -12.45 4.24 -31.00
CA PRO A 84 -13.13 3.01 -30.54
C PRO A 84 -12.32 2.15 -29.56
N GLY A 85 -11.20 2.66 -29.05
CA GLY A 85 -10.30 1.99 -28.11
C GLY A 85 -9.27 2.97 -27.56
N PRO A 86 -8.28 2.54 -26.77
CA PRO A 86 -7.30 3.45 -26.18
C PRO A 86 -6.64 4.37 -27.23
N ASP A 87 -6.44 5.65 -26.94
CA ASP A 87 -5.65 6.53 -27.79
C ASP A 87 -4.13 6.30 -27.63
N ASP A 88 -3.31 7.10 -28.32
CA ASP A 88 -1.85 6.97 -28.26
C ASP A 88 -1.28 7.28 -26.87
N LEU A 89 -1.89 8.20 -26.13
CA LEU A 89 -1.46 8.56 -24.78
C LEU A 89 -1.82 7.44 -23.78
N GLN A 90 -3.02 6.88 -23.87
CA GLN A 90 -3.45 5.72 -23.09
C GLN A 90 -2.58 4.50 -23.38
N ARG A 91 -2.22 4.25 -24.66
CA ARG A 91 -1.24 3.22 -25.03
C ARG A 91 0.13 3.49 -24.43
N ALA A 92 0.61 4.73 -24.44
CA ALA A 92 1.89 5.06 -23.80
C ALA A 92 1.86 4.77 -22.30
N PHE A 93 0.76 5.09 -21.61
CA PHE A 93 0.59 4.77 -20.19
C PHE A 93 0.67 3.26 -19.91
N LEU A 94 0.12 2.42 -20.79
CA LEU A 94 0.23 0.96 -20.70
C LEU A 94 1.67 0.49 -20.88
N ARG A 95 2.34 0.92 -21.97
CA ARG A 95 3.72 0.55 -22.30
C ARG A 95 4.72 0.87 -21.18
N HIS A 96 4.53 2.02 -20.53
CA HIS A 96 5.42 2.52 -19.47
C HIS A 96 5.01 2.07 -18.06
N GLY A 97 3.88 1.37 -17.90
CA GLY A 97 3.40 0.97 -16.57
C GLY A 97 3.01 2.18 -15.70
N ALA A 98 2.56 3.27 -16.33
CA ALA A 98 2.19 4.52 -15.67
C ALA A 98 0.87 4.43 -14.86
N ALA A 99 0.15 3.30 -14.96
CA ALA A 99 -1.02 2.98 -14.17
C ALA A 99 -0.74 1.79 -13.23
N GLN A 100 -0.69 2.05 -11.92
CA GLN A 100 -0.66 1.02 -10.88
C GLN A 100 -2.07 0.72 -10.37
N CYS A 101 -2.52 1.36 -9.28
CA CYS A 101 -3.90 1.19 -8.81
C CYS A 101 -4.92 1.75 -9.79
N GLY A 102 -4.56 2.79 -10.55
CA GLY A 102 -5.37 3.36 -11.63
C GLY A 102 -6.29 4.53 -11.24
N ILE A 103 -6.52 4.79 -9.94
CA ILE A 103 -7.55 5.77 -9.53
C ILE A 103 -7.23 7.21 -9.96
N CYS A 104 -5.95 7.60 -10.01
CA CYS A 104 -5.54 8.92 -10.48
C CYS A 104 -5.33 8.98 -12.00
N THR A 105 -5.31 7.82 -12.68
CA THR A 105 -4.95 7.71 -14.10
C THR A 105 -5.87 8.53 -15.01
N PRO A 106 -7.21 8.52 -14.85
CA PRO A 106 -8.09 9.39 -15.62
C PRO A 106 -7.73 10.88 -15.53
N GLY A 107 -7.50 11.39 -14.31
CA GLY A 107 -7.13 12.79 -14.11
C GLY A 107 -5.77 13.14 -14.72
N MET A 108 -4.79 12.22 -14.62
CA MET A 108 -3.48 12.36 -15.26
C MET A 108 -3.58 12.42 -16.78
N LEU A 109 -4.40 11.54 -17.38
CA LEU A 109 -4.61 11.49 -18.81
C LEU A 109 -5.27 12.77 -19.31
N ILE A 110 -6.32 13.26 -18.64
CA ILE A 110 -6.96 14.53 -19.00
C ILE A 110 -5.98 15.70 -18.97
N ALA A 111 -5.18 15.80 -17.89
CA ALA A 111 -4.19 16.86 -17.77
C ALA A 111 -3.11 16.78 -18.86
N ALA A 112 -2.60 15.58 -19.14
CA ALA A 112 -1.64 15.34 -20.22
C ALA A 112 -2.24 15.60 -21.60
N THR A 113 -3.50 15.23 -21.85
CA THR A 113 -4.22 15.50 -23.12
C THR A 113 -4.26 17.00 -23.43
N ALA A 114 -4.52 17.84 -22.42
CA ALA A 114 -4.49 19.28 -22.60
C ALA A 114 -3.11 19.80 -23.05
N LEU A 115 -2.02 19.22 -22.53
CA LEU A 115 -0.66 19.56 -22.95
C LEU A 115 -0.36 19.06 -24.38
N VAL A 116 -0.53 17.77 -24.65
CA VAL A 116 -0.09 17.17 -25.93
C VAL A 116 -0.88 17.67 -27.14
N ARG A 117 -2.13 18.12 -26.94
CA ARG A 117 -2.92 18.78 -28.00
C ARG A 117 -2.39 20.17 -28.36
N ARG A 118 -1.68 20.85 -27.45
CA ARG A 118 -1.07 22.17 -27.66
C ARG A 118 0.40 22.10 -28.07
N THR A 119 1.12 21.09 -27.57
CA THR A 119 2.56 20.93 -27.73
C THR A 119 2.89 19.52 -28.20
N GLN A 120 3.35 19.37 -29.45
CA GLN A 120 3.65 18.06 -30.05
C GLN A 120 4.85 17.35 -29.41
N THR A 121 5.83 18.10 -28.91
CA THR A 121 7.07 17.57 -28.30
C THR A 121 7.34 18.29 -26.98
N PRO A 122 6.55 18.01 -25.93
CA PRO A 122 6.71 18.68 -24.65
C PRO A 122 8.05 18.33 -23.99
N THR A 123 8.62 19.27 -23.25
CA THR A 123 9.76 19.05 -22.37
C THR A 123 9.31 18.40 -21.06
N ARG A 124 10.24 17.76 -20.34
CA ARG A 124 9.96 17.20 -19.01
C ARG A 124 9.34 18.24 -18.06
N ALA A 125 9.87 19.46 -18.05
CA ALA A 125 9.36 20.54 -17.20
C ALA A 125 7.92 20.95 -17.56
N GLU A 126 7.57 21.00 -18.84
CA GLU A 126 6.19 21.28 -19.28
C GLU A 126 5.23 20.15 -18.89
N VAL A 127 5.68 18.89 -18.93
CA VAL A 127 4.89 17.74 -18.45
C VAL A 127 4.69 17.82 -16.94
N GLU A 128 5.75 18.09 -16.17
CA GLU A 128 5.68 18.20 -14.71
C GLU A 128 4.75 19.35 -14.27
N ASP A 129 4.81 20.51 -14.95
CA ASP A 129 3.91 21.64 -14.71
C ASP A 129 2.45 21.29 -15.03
N ALA A 130 2.18 20.68 -16.19
CA ALA A 130 0.84 20.30 -16.60
C ALA A 130 0.19 19.27 -15.67
N LEU A 131 0.99 18.35 -15.11
CA LEU A 131 0.52 17.30 -14.20
C LEU A 131 0.56 17.69 -12.73
N GLY A 132 1.13 18.85 -12.38
CA GLY A 132 1.35 19.27 -10.98
C GLY A 132 0.10 19.32 -10.11
N GLY A 133 -1.08 19.48 -10.72
CA GLY A 133 -2.38 19.48 -10.04
C GLY A 133 -2.98 18.09 -9.78
N VAL A 134 -2.34 17.00 -10.20
CA VAL A 134 -2.86 15.63 -10.04
C VAL A 134 -1.90 14.81 -9.18
N LEU A 135 -2.39 14.32 -8.05
CA LEU A 135 -1.59 13.54 -7.11
C LEU A 135 -1.57 12.06 -7.48
N CYS A 136 -0.40 11.43 -7.34
CA CYS A 136 -0.24 9.98 -7.43
C CYS A 136 0.53 9.44 -6.23
N ARG A 137 -0.05 8.44 -5.56
CA ARG A 137 0.56 7.79 -4.38
C ARG A 137 1.34 6.51 -4.72
N CYS A 138 1.25 6.02 -5.96
CA CYS A 138 1.70 4.68 -6.33
C CYS A 138 2.99 4.67 -7.16
N THR A 139 3.12 5.56 -8.15
CA THR A 139 4.14 5.42 -9.21
C THR A 139 5.41 6.21 -8.95
N GLY A 140 5.41 7.19 -8.04
CA GLY A 140 6.51 8.14 -7.93
C GLY A 140 6.66 9.04 -9.17
N TYR A 141 5.60 9.16 -9.99
CA TYR A 141 5.47 10.05 -11.17
C TYR A 141 6.43 9.78 -12.35
N THR A 142 7.60 9.18 -12.17
CA THR A 142 8.61 8.98 -13.23
C THR A 142 8.03 8.33 -14.48
N LYS A 143 7.38 7.16 -14.36
CA LYS A 143 6.74 6.48 -15.51
C LYS A 143 5.60 7.26 -16.15
N ILE A 144 4.90 8.11 -15.40
CA ILE A 144 3.83 8.96 -15.93
C ILE A 144 4.45 10.02 -16.84
N VAL A 145 5.52 10.68 -16.38
CA VAL A 145 6.23 11.66 -17.20
C VAL A 145 6.83 11.01 -18.44
N ASP A 146 7.47 9.86 -18.29
CA ASP A 146 8.06 9.13 -19.42
C ASP A 146 6.99 8.73 -20.45
N ALA A 147 5.80 8.31 -20.02
CA ALA A 147 4.68 8.00 -20.92
C ALA A 147 4.20 9.22 -21.72
N VAL A 148 4.11 10.41 -21.10
CA VAL A 148 3.70 11.64 -21.80
C VAL A 148 4.77 12.11 -22.77
N LEU A 149 6.06 11.93 -22.45
CA LEU A 149 7.16 12.25 -23.36
C LEU A 149 7.23 11.28 -24.56
N ASP A 150 6.70 10.07 -24.42
CA ASP A 150 6.74 8.99 -25.42
C ASP A 150 5.38 8.70 -26.07
N VAL A 151 4.48 9.68 -26.18
CA VAL A 151 3.16 9.47 -26.82
C VAL A 151 3.30 8.87 -28.23
N ALA A 152 4.23 9.40 -29.03
CA ALA A 152 4.49 8.94 -30.39
C ALA A 152 5.31 7.64 -30.49
N GLY A 153 5.68 7.03 -29.35
CA GLY A 153 6.38 5.77 -29.29
C GLY A 153 5.59 4.63 -29.96
N GLN A 154 6.31 3.72 -30.62
CA GLN A 154 5.67 2.58 -31.28
C GLN A 154 5.34 1.46 -30.28
N GLY A 155 4.44 0.56 -30.70
CA GLY A 155 3.64 -0.36 -29.87
C GLY A 155 4.40 -1.27 -28.90
N ALA A 156 3.63 -2.02 -28.12
CA ALA A 156 4.15 -2.97 -27.14
C ALA A 156 5.22 -3.90 -27.76
N GLY A 157 6.22 -4.27 -26.96
CA GLY A 157 7.19 -5.29 -27.35
C GLY A 157 6.49 -6.61 -27.71
N PRO A 158 7.18 -7.54 -28.39
CA PRO A 158 6.60 -8.83 -28.73
C PRO A 158 6.07 -9.54 -27.47
N GLU A 159 4.88 -10.13 -27.57
CA GLU A 159 4.32 -10.91 -26.48
C GLU A 159 5.23 -12.11 -26.18
N PRO A 160 5.45 -12.44 -24.89
CA PRO A 160 6.28 -13.58 -24.54
C PRO A 160 5.61 -14.87 -24.98
N ILE A 161 6.41 -15.76 -25.59
CA ILE A 161 5.99 -17.13 -25.87
C ILE A 161 5.92 -17.95 -24.58
N GLY A 162 5.29 -19.12 -24.62
CA GLY A 162 5.12 -19.97 -23.43
C GLY A 162 6.46 -20.39 -22.83
N GLY A 163 6.61 -20.19 -21.51
CA GLY A 163 7.85 -20.46 -20.77
C GLY A 163 8.85 -19.29 -20.73
N GLU A 164 8.51 -18.15 -21.35
CA GLU A 164 9.35 -16.94 -21.38
C GLU A 164 8.63 -15.69 -20.82
N ALA A 165 7.53 -15.88 -20.07
CA ALA A 165 6.80 -14.77 -19.47
C ALA A 165 7.57 -14.14 -18.31
N ILE A 166 8.28 -14.91 -17.49
CA ILE A 166 9.08 -14.42 -16.36
C ILE A 166 10.32 -13.67 -16.87
N GLY A 167 10.41 -12.40 -16.47
CA GLY A 167 11.48 -11.46 -16.87
C GLY A 167 11.08 -10.58 -18.04
N ALA A 168 9.97 -10.89 -18.72
CA ALA A 168 9.41 -10.04 -19.76
C ALA A 168 8.72 -8.80 -19.17
N ARG A 169 8.78 -7.68 -19.90
CA ARG A 169 8.10 -6.42 -19.57
C ARG A 169 6.65 -6.46 -20.07
N VAL A 170 5.88 -7.42 -19.57
CA VAL A 170 4.47 -7.59 -19.93
C VAL A 170 3.67 -6.41 -19.38
N GLU A 171 2.87 -5.77 -20.23
CA GLU A 171 1.90 -4.78 -19.81
C GLU A 171 0.91 -5.38 -18.81
N ARG A 172 0.36 -4.57 -17.93
CA ARG A 172 -0.56 -5.07 -16.91
C ARG A 172 -1.81 -5.68 -17.55
N LEU A 173 -2.16 -6.89 -17.12
CA LEU A 173 -3.38 -7.58 -17.58
C LEU A 173 -4.67 -6.82 -17.22
N ASP A 174 -4.62 -6.05 -16.12
CA ASP A 174 -5.69 -5.18 -15.63
C ASP A 174 -5.48 -3.69 -16.01
N GLY A 175 -4.62 -3.40 -16.99
CA GLY A 175 -4.22 -2.03 -17.34
C GLY A 175 -5.26 -1.26 -18.16
N VAL A 176 -5.91 -1.92 -19.13
CA VAL A 176 -6.79 -1.25 -20.11
C VAL A 176 -7.95 -0.53 -19.42
N ALA A 177 -8.67 -1.21 -18.52
CA ALA A 177 -9.80 -0.63 -17.80
C ALA A 177 -9.42 0.65 -17.02
N LYS A 178 -8.19 0.72 -16.51
CA LYS A 178 -7.68 1.87 -15.75
C LYS A 178 -7.40 3.08 -16.64
N VAL A 179 -6.84 2.87 -17.83
CA VAL A 179 -6.52 3.99 -18.75
C VAL A 179 -7.74 4.51 -19.50
N VAL A 180 -8.72 3.66 -19.78
CA VAL A 180 -9.97 4.09 -20.46
C VAL A 180 -11.07 4.56 -19.50
N GLY A 181 -10.83 4.49 -18.18
CA GLY A 181 -11.76 4.99 -17.16
C GLY A 181 -12.91 4.06 -16.79
N THR A 182 -12.92 2.81 -17.28
CA THR A 182 -13.99 1.83 -17.02
C THR A 182 -13.74 0.96 -15.78
N GLU A 183 -12.54 1.01 -15.19
CA GLU A 183 -12.25 0.31 -13.93
C GLU A 183 -13.16 0.78 -12.79
N SER A 184 -13.71 -0.17 -12.04
CA SER A 184 -14.80 0.06 -11.09
C SER A 184 -14.34 -0.11 -9.65
N TYR A 185 -14.24 1.03 -8.95
CA TYR A 185 -13.78 1.15 -7.56
C TYR A 185 -14.95 1.07 -6.58
N GLY A 186 -14.66 1.09 -5.26
CA GLY A 186 -15.68 0.91 -4.22
C GLY A 186 -16.84 1.92 -4.32
N ALA A 187 -16.52 3.17 -4.67
CA ALA A 187 -17.50 4.25 -4.84
C ALA A 187 -18.26 4.20 -6.17
N ASP A 188 -17.81 3.41 -7.15
CA ASP A 188 -18.47 3.30 -8.46
C ASP A 188 -19.62 2.27 -8.45
N ALA A 189 -19.68 1.40 -7.45
CA ALA A 189 -20.75 0.42 -7.31
C ALA A 189 -22.07 1.09 -6.87
N MET A 190 -23.11 0.97 -7.71
CA MET A 190 -24.45 1.48 -7.42
C MET A 190 -25.48 0.38 -7.63
N ALA A 191 -26.48 0.30 -6.74
CA ALA A 191 -27.68 -0.49 -6.95
C ALA A 191 -28.90 0.43 -6.92
N GLU A 192 -29.87 0.16 -7.79
CA GLU A 192 -31.12 0.90 -7.83
C GLU A 192 -31.81 0.80 -6.46
N ASN A 193 -32.23 1.94 -5.91
CA ASN A 193 -32.87 2.03 -4.59
C ASN A 193 -32.01 1.56 -3.40
N ALA A 194 -30.67 1.56 -3.52
CA ALA A 194 -29.80 1.36 -2.36
C ALA A 194 -29.98 2.48 -1.32
N LEU A 195 -29.95 2.12 -0.04
CA LEU A 195 -29.86 3.05 1.07
C LEU A 195 -28.44 3.62 1.14
N GLU A 196 -28.34 4.94 1.32
CA GLU A 196 -27.08 5.57 1.69
C GLU A 196 -26.90 5.54 3.20
N VAL A 197 -25.71 5.15 3.63
CA VAL A 197 -25.34 4.99 5.04
C VAL A 197 -24.28 6.00 5.42
N ARG A 198 -24.48 6.70 6.55
CA ARG A 198 -23.50 7.57 7.20
C ARG A 198 -23.25 7.10 8.62
N ALA A 199 -22.02 7.21 9.11
CA ALA A 199 -21.69 6.96 10.52
C ALA A 199 -21.71 8.26 11.31
N VAL A 200 -22.35 8.24 12.48
CA VAL A 200 -22.15 9.27 13.51
C VAL A 200 -20.87 8.91 14.25
N ARG A 201 -19.93 9.85 14.33
CA ARG A 201 -18.57 9.60 14.84
C ARG A 201 -18.21 10.54 15.99
N SER A 202 -17.38 10.06 16.92
CA SER A 202 -16.86 10.87 18.02
C SER A 202 -15.99 12.02 17.49
N PRO A 203 -16.23 13.28 17.91
CA PRO A 203 -15.34 14.39 17.60
C PRO A 203 -14.15 14.48 18.57
N PHE A 204 -14.15 13.69 19.66
CA PHE A 204 -13.18 13.75 20.77
C PHE A 204 -12.25 12.54 20.79
N ALA A 205 -11.02 12.73 21.27
CA ALA A 205 -10.06 11.64 21.49
C ALA A 205 -10.52 10.67 22.60
N HIS A 206 -11.29 11.13 23.58
CA HIS A 206 -11.88 10.29 24.63
C HIS A 206 -13.15 10.95 25.13
N ALA A 207 -14.30 10.27 25.08
CA ALA A 207 -15.56 10.82 25.55
C ALA A 207 -16.55 9.75 25.96
N ARG A 208 -17.38 10.05 26.97
CA ARG A 208 -18.64 9.34 27.21
C ARG A 208 -19.73 9.94 26.34
N PHE A 209 -20.70 9.13 25.93
CA PHE A 209 -21.86 9.60 25.21
C PHE A 209 -23.14 8.84 25.58
N ASP A 210 -24.26 9.52 25.41
CA ASP A 210 -25.61 8.96 25.56
C ASP A 210 -26.51 9.47 24.44
N PHE A 211 -27.43 8.62 23.99
CA PHE A 211 -28.41 8.98 22.97
C PHE A 211 -29.68 9.59 23.58
N GLY A 212 -30.32 10.51 22.85
CA GLY A 212 -31.64 11.04 23.14
C GLY A 212 -32.75 10.22 22.47
N ASP A 213 -33.82 10.88 22.00
CA ASP A 213 -34.93 10.24 21.29
C ASP A 213 -34.55 9.91 19.83
N LEU A 214 -33.86 8.78 19.63
CA LEU A 214 -33.49 8.29 18.30
C LEU A 214 -34.71 7.96 17.43
N PRO A 215 -35.74 7.20 17.91
CA PRO A 215 -36.89 6.86 17.06
C PRO A 215 -37.69 8.08 16.59
N GLY A 216 -37.93 9.07 17.48
CA GLY A 216 -38.64 10.30 17.12
C GLY A 216 -37.85 11.14 16.12
N TRP A 217 -36.54 11.27 16.31
CA TRP A 217 -35.66 11.95 15.37
C TRP A 217 -35.65 11.25 14.00
N ALA A 218 -35.45 9.93 13.98
CA ALA A 218 -35.39 9.12 12.76
C ALA A 218 -36.68 9.24 11.93
N SER A 219 -37.84 9.15 12.60
CA SER A 219 -39.15 9.33 11.97
C SER A 219 -39.33 10.74 11.37
N THR A 220 -38.80 11.78 12.02
CA THR A 220 -38.92 13.16 11.55
C THR A 220 -38.04 13.41 10.32
N GLN A 221 -36.85 12.80 10.28
CA GLN A 221 -35.93 12.91 9.16
C GLN A 221 -36.24 11.94 8.01
N GLY A 222 -37.09 10.93 8.22
CA GLY A 222 -37.37 9.90 7.22
C GLY A 222 -36.20 8.94 7.01
N VAL A 223 -35.45 8.64 8.07
CA VAL A 223 -34.26 7.78 8.07
C VAL A 223 -34.41 6.64 9.08
N GLN A 224 -33.49 5.69 9.03
CA GLN A 224 -33.34 4.63 10.03
C GLN A 224 -32.03 4.83 10.78
N VAL A 225 -32.03 4.50 12.08
CA VAL A 225 -30.85 4.61 12.95
C VAL A 225 -30.50 3.25 13.51
N PHE A 226 -29.22 2.89 13.48
CA PHE A 226 -28.69 1.65 14.03
C PHE A 226 -27.60 1.98 15.05
N THR A 227 -27.60 1.26 16.16
CA THR A 227 -26.60 1.40 17.23
C THR A 227 -25.94 0.04 17.51
N ALA A 228 -25.02 -0.02 18.46
CA ALA A 228 -24.46 -1.29 18.91
C ALA A 228 -25.52 -2.32 19.32
N ALA A 229 -26.67 -1.89 19.84
CA ALA A 229 -27.78 -2.78 20.22
C ALA A 229 -28.43 -3.50 19.02
N ASP A 230 -28.18 -3.03 17.79
CA ASP A 230 -28.67 -3.66 16.57
C ASP A 230 -27.74 -4.75 16.05
N ILE A 231 -26.50 -4.79 16.54
CA ILE A 231 -25.48 -5.78 16.13
C ILE A 231 -25.87 -7.14 16.73
N PRO A 232 -26.16 -8.16 15.89
CA PRO A 232 -26.62 -9.46 16.38
C PRO A 232 -25.48 -10.39 16.82
N GLY A 233 -24.22 -10.12 16.44
CA GLY A 233 -23.04 -10.91 16.78
C GLY A 233 -22.17 -10.25 17.85
N GLU A 234 -20.85 -10.45 17.77
CA GLU A 234 -19.90 -9.82 18.70
C GLU A 234 -19.53 -8.43 18.20
N ASN A 235 -19.87 -7.37 18.95
CA ASN A 235 -19.53 -5.98 18.61
C ASN A 235 -18.04 -5.67 18.83
N ARG A 236 -17.15 -6.41 18.16
CA ARG A 236 -15.71 -6.19 18.14
C ARG A 236 -15.05 -6.88 16.95
N PHE A 237 -13.97 -6.29 16.46
CA PHE A 237 -13.12 -6.87 15.42
C PHE A 237 -11.64 -6.58 15.70
N SER A 238 -10.76 -7.34 15.04
CA SER A 238 -9.34 -7.05 14.90
C SER A 238 -8.74 -8.00 13.87
N VAL A 239 -7.72 -7.52 13.17
CA VAL A 239 -6.89 -8.27 12.22
C VAL A 239 -6.20 -9.50 12.85
N ILE A 240 -6.10 -9.56 14.18
CA ILE A 240 -5.66 -10.74 14.92
C ILE A 240 -6.76 -11.08 15.95
N PRO A 241 -7.55 -12.16 15.75
CA PRO A 241 -8.73 -12.46 16.57
C PRO A 241 -8.47 -12.51 18.08
N ALA A 242 -7.30 -12.98 18.50
CA ALA A 242 -6.90 -13.05 19.92
C ALA A 242 -6.76 -11.67 20.59
N PHE A 243 -6.62 -10.59 19.81
CA PHE A 243 -6.49 -9.23 20.30
C PHE A 243 -7.72 -8.36 19.95
N ALA A 244 -8.84 -8.94 19.52
CA ALA A 244 -10.05 -8.19 19.15
C ALA A 244 -10.57 -7.30 20.27
N ASP A 245 -10.46 -5.98 20.06
CA ASP A 245 -10.75 -4.95 21.06
C ASP A 245 -11.44 -3.70 20.49
N GLN A 246 -11.55 -3.56 19.16
CA GLN A 246 -12.21 -2.42 18.52
C GLN A 246 -13.69 -2.72 18.24
N PRO A 247 -14.65 -1.92 18.74
CA PRO A 247 -16.06 -2.11 18.44
C PRO A 247 -16.39 -1.68 17.00
N ALA A 248 -17.39 -2.32 16.39
CA ALA A 248 -17.96 -1.85 15.12
C ALA A 248 -18.77 -0.57 15.32
N LEU A 249 -19.52 -0.49 16.42
CA LEU A 249 -20.15 0.73 16.92
C LEU A 249 -19.88 0.83 18.42
N ALA A 250 -19.26 1.90 18.90
CA ALA A 250 -18.93 2.04 20.31
C ALA A 250 -20.17 2.08 21.20
N GLU A 251 -19.99 1.74 22.48
CA GLU A 251 -21.06 1.65 23.48
C GLU A 251 -20.74 2.53 24.68
N GLY A 252 -21.45 3.65 24.81
CA GLY A 252 -21.35 4.59 25.93
C GLY A 252 -20.03 5.37 26.06
N VAL A 253 -18.92 4.85 25.54
CA VAL A 253 -17.59 5.47 25.57
C VAL A 253 -16.91 5.33 24.21
N ALA A 254 -16.45 6.45 23.65
CA ALA A 254 -15.53 6.51 22.53
C ALA A 254 -14.10 6.74 23.03
N ARG A 255 -13.15 5.94 22.56
CA ARG A 255 -11.72 5.94 22.94
C ARG A 255 -10.80 6.63 21.93
N MET A 256 -11.34 7.03 20.78
CA MET A 256 -10.64 7.81 19.77
C MET A 256 -11.56 8.79 19.04
N ARG A 257 -10.95 9.83 18.47
CA ARG A 257 -11.63 10.68 17.49
C ARG A 257 -11.93 9.87 16.23
N GLY A 258 -13.14 9.99 15.70
CA GLY A 258 -13.59 9.28 14.50
C GLY A 258 -14.22 7.91 14.74
N GLU A 259 -14.28 7.46 15.99
CA GLU A 259 -14.95 6.21 16.35
C GLU A 259 -16.43 6.27 16.04
N ALA A 260 -16.96 5.28 15.32
CA ALA A 260 -18.36 5.21 14.97
C ALA A 260 -19.20 4.80 16.19
N VAL A 261 -20.31 5.50 16.43
CA VAL A 261 -21.22 5.22 17.57
C VAL A 261 -22.64 4.84 17.13
N ALA A 262 -23.05 5.30 15.95
CA ALA A 262 -24.33 4.95 15.33
C ALA A 262 -24.23 5.04 13.81
N LEU A 263 -25.15 4.39 13.11
CA LEU A 263 -25.36 4.52 11.67
C LEU A 263 -26.70 5.21 11.41
N VAL A 264 -26.75 6.03 10.37
CA VAL A 264 -27.98 6.57 9.81
C VAL A 264 -28.10 6.12 8.36
N ALA A 265 -29.24 5.54 8.00
CA ALA A 265 -29.50 5.05 6.65
C ALA A 265 -30.81 5.60 6.08
N GLY A 266 -30.79 6.03 4.83
CA GLY A 266 -31.97 6.57 4.14
C GLY A 266 -31.79 6.56 2.61
N ASP A 267 -32.82 6.95 1.87
CA ASP A 267 -32.69 7.14 0.43
C ASP A 267 -31.76 8.33 0.13
N GLY A 268 -31.00 8.29 -0.98
CA GLY A 268 -29.96 9.29 -1.26
C GLY A 268 -30.43 10.75 -1.18
N ARG A 269 -31.61 11.07 -1.72
CA ARG A 269 -32.19 12.44 -1.62
C ARG A 269 -32.47 12.88 -0.18
N THR A 270 -32.84 11.96 0.69
CA THR A 270 -33.05 12.23 2.12
C THR A 270 -31.70 12.46 2.80
N MET A 271 -30.72 11.62 2.49
CA MET A 271 -29.38 11.69 3.06
C MET A 271 -28.63 12.97 2.62
N ASP A 272 -28.77 13.39 1.37
CA ASP A 272 -28.20 14.65 0.84
C ASP A 272 -28.62 15.89 1.65
N GLY A 273 -29.85 15.90 2.16
CA GLY A 273 -30.39 16.99 2.97
C GLY A 273 -30.22 16.82 4.49
N LEU A 274 -29.68 15.68 4.94
CA LEU A 274 -29.58 15.33 6.35
C LEU A 274 -28.42 16.07 7.02
N ASP A 275 -28.75 16.79 8.10
CA ASP A 275 -27.78 17.42 8.99
C ASP A 275 -27.57 16.58 10.26
N LEU A 276 -26.37 16.02 10.39
CA LEU A 276 -25.99 15.18 11.53
C LEU A 276 -25.60 15.98 12.78
N ASP A 277 -25.42 17.30 12.70
CA ASP A 277 -25.13 18.12 13.88
C ASP A 277 -26.30 18.16 14.87
N HIS A 278 -27.52 17.89 14.37
CA HIS A 278 -28.74 17.76 15.16
C HIS A 278 -29.08 16.32 15.55
N PHE A 279 -28.17 15.36 15.31
CA PHE A 279 -28.36 13.98 15.77
C PHE A 279 -28.48 13.96 17.31
N PRO A 280 -29.44 13.22 17.90
CA PRO A 280 -29.72 13.29 19.32
C PRO A 280 -28.68 12.50 20.12
N ILE A 281 -27.50 13.10 20.30
CA ILE A 281 -26.38 12.58 21.07
C ILE A 281 -25.84 13.66 22.01
N ARG A 282 -25.53 13.27 23.24
CA ARG A 282 -24.83 14.10 24.21
C ARG A 282 -23.43 13.55 24.42
N TRP A 283 -22.43 14.41 24.35
CA TRP A 283 -21.05 14.08 24.64
C TRP A 283 -20.59 14.65 25.98
N GLU A 284 -19.74 13.91 26.68
CA GLU A 284 -18.94 14.35 27.82
C GLU A 284 -17.48 14.02 27.50
N GLU A 285 -16.69 15.03 27.14
CA GLU A 285 -15.26 14.88 26.88
C GLU A 285 -14.52 14.47 28.16
N LEU A 286 -13.66 13.47 28.03
CA LEU A 286 -12.87 12.90 29.12
C LEU A 286 -11.37 13.19 28.88
N PRO A 287 -10.53 13.19 29.92
CA PRO A 287 -9.08 13.32 29.74
C PRO A 287 -8.54 12.22 28.82
N ALA A 288 -7.83 12.62 27.77
CA ALA A 288 -7.21 11.73 26.80
C ALA A 288 -5.72 11.52 27.11
N LEU A 289 -5.25 10.28 26.97
CA LEU A 289 -3.88 9.86 27.17
C LEU A 289 -3.22 9.62 25.80
N GLU A 290 -2.59 10.63 25.21
CA GLU A 290 -2.10 10.57 23.81
C GLU A 290 -0.59 10.31 23.66
N ASP A 291 0.19 10.49 24.74
CA ASP A 291 1.64 10.27 24.73
C ASP A 291 2.02 8.92 25.34
N VAL A 292 2.85 8.14 24.63
CA VAL A 292 3.27 6.81 25.08
C VAL A 292 4.08 6.81 26.37
N THR A 293 4.82 7.87 26.68
CA THR A 293 5.60 7.95 27.94
C THR A 293 4.67 8.17 29.11
N GLU A 294 3.63 8.99 28.95
CA GLU A 294 2.58 9.14 29.95
C GLU A 294 1.79 7.84 30.10
N ALA A 295 1.47 7.15 29.00
CA ALA A 295 0.69 5.93 29.02
C ALA A 295 1.38 4.75 29.71
N ARG A 296 2.72 4.74 29.73
CA ARG A 296 3.54 3.72 30.39
C ARG A 296 3.76 3.96 31.89
N LYS A 297 3.29 5.08 32.46
CA LYS A 297 3.41 5.31 33.90
C LYS A 297 2.55 4.31 34.66
N ALA A 298 3.06 3.79 35.79
CA ALA A 298 2.35 2.80 36.62
C ALA A 298 0.98 3.29 37.15
N GLN A 299 0.75 4.60 37.20
CA GLN A 299 -0.51 5.21 37.65
C GLN A 299 -1.33 5.80 36.49
N ALA A 300 -0.97 5.52 35.23
CA ALA A 300 -1.73 5.98 34.07
C ALA A 300 -3.13 5.37 34.07
N ALA A 301 -4.13 6.14 33.62
CA ALA A 301 -5.44 5.58 33.36
C ALA A 301 -5.36 4.49 32.29
N LEU A 302 -6.07 3.38 32.49
CA LEU A 302 -6.11 2.29 31.54
C LEU A 302 -7.08 2.63 30.40
N ILE A 303 -6.61 2.50 29.15
CA ILE A 303 -7.46 2.63 27.96
C ILE A 303 -8.48 1.49 27.88
N HIS A 304 -8.03 0.29 28.27
CA HIS A 304 -8.81 -0.94 28.34
C HIS A 304 -8.83 -1.44 29.78
N ALA A 305 -9.98 -1.32 30.45
CA ALA A 305 -10.12 -1.57 31.89
C ALA A 305 -9.90 -3.03 32.30
N ASP A 306 -9.97 -3.96 31.35
CA ASP A 306 -9.73 -5.40 31.52
C ASP A 306 -8.25 -5.78 31.41
N ARG A 307 -7.36 -4.82 31.19
CA ARG A 307 -5.91 -5.04 31.05
C ARG A 307 -5.14 -4.54 32.26
N ALA A 308 -3.98 -5.15 32.52
CA ALA A 308 -3.12 -4.77 33.64
C ALA A 308 -2.41 -3.42 33.42
N GLU A 309 -2.12 -3.09 32.17
CA GLU A 309 -1.37 -1.90 31.77
C GLU A 309 -1.74 -1.48 30.33
N ASN A 310 -1.25 -0.32 29.90
CA ASN A 310 -1.45 0.17 28.52
C ASN A 310 -0.47 -0.44 27.50
N ILE A 311 0.46 -1.29 27.92
CA ILE A 311 1.28 -2.09 26.98
C ILE A 311 0.40 -3.22 26.45
N LEU A 312 0.10 -3.20 25.14
CA LEU A 312 -0.63 -4.27 24.48
C LEU A 312 0.18 -5.57 24.49
N ILE A 313 1.43 -5.46 24.03
CA ILE A 313 2.38 -6.56 23.91
C ILE A 313 3.79 -6.02 23.65
N ALA A 314 4.78 -6.78 24.08
CA ALA A 314 6.20 -6.56 23.82
C ALA A 314 6.78 -7.70 22.99
N GLY A 315 7.67 -7.39 22.05
CA GLY A 315 8.54 -8.36 21.38
C GLY A 315 9.98 -8.17 21.81
N HIS A 316 10.73 -9.28 21.82
CA HIS A 316 12.11 -9.35 22.30
C HIS A 316 12.93 -10.28 21.40
N VAL A 317 14.15 -9.88 21.07
CA VAL A 317 15.16 -10.73 20.43
C VAL A 317 16.49 -10.49 21.13
N GLU A 318 17.13 -11.56 21.59
CA GLU A 318 18.40 -11.52 22.30
C GLU A 318 19.33 -12.64 21.85
N ARG A 319 20.58 -12.26 21.55
CA ARG A 319 21.64 -13.17 21.14
C ARG A 319 22.97 -12.70 21.72
N GLY A 320 23.69 -13.59 22.39
CA GLY A 320 24.95 -13.23 23.06
C GLY A 320 24.73 -12.25 24.21
N ALA A 321 25.76 -11.49 24.58
CA ALA A 321 25.70 -10.52 25.69
C ALA A 321 25.95 -9.10 25.16
N ALA A 322 24.87 -8.44 24.70
CA ALA A 322 24.96 -7.13 24.03
C ALA A 322 25.66 -6.06 24.88
N GLN A 323 25.35 -6.01 26.18
CA GLN A 323 25.94 -5.05 27.11
C GLN A 323 27.45 -5.24 27.27
N ASP A 324 27.89 -6.49 27.43
CA ASP A 324 29.31 -6.83 27.54
C ASP A 324 30.06 -6.58 26.24
N ALA A 325 29.42 -6.85 25.09
CA ALA A 325 29.99 -6.55 23.78
C ALA A 325 30.19 -5.04 23.60
N LEU A 326 29.18 -4.22 23.92
CA LEU A 326 29.26 -2.76 23.87
C LEU A 326 30.32 -2.19 24.82
N ALA A 327 30.51 -2.79 26.00
CA ALA A 327 31.55 -2.37 26.93
C ALA A 327 32.97 -2.67 26.43
N ARG A 328 33.13 -3.64 25.51
CA ARG A 328 34.41 -4.01 24.90
C ARG A 328 34.63 -3.40 23.52
N SER A 329 33.61 -2.80 22.90
CA SER A 329 33.74 -2.10 21.62
C SER A 329 34.71 -0.93 21.74
N THR A 330 35.53 -0.69 20.72
CA THR A 330 36.39 0.50 20.71
C THR A 330 35.56 1.77 20.48
N HIS A 331 34.61 1.70 19.55
CA HIS A 331 33.71 2.81 19.24
C HIS A 331 32.29 2.41 19.58
N VAL A 332 31.58 3.28 20.27
CA VAL A 332 30.15 3.13 20.58
C VAL A 332 29.46 4.46 20.27
N VAL A 333 28.35 4.37 19.58
CA VAL A 333 27.47 5.52 19.29
C VAL A 333 26.09 5.26 19.87
N GLU A 334 25.41 6.34 20.25
CA GLU A 334 24.11 6.29 20.92
C GLU A 334 23.20 7.41 20.46
N ARG A 335 21.93 7.08 20.20
CA ARG A 335 20.89 8.04 19.79
C ARG A 335 19.55 7.69 20.39
N ALA A 336 18.70 8.71 20.48
CA ALA A 336 17.26 8.56 20.62
C ALA A 336 16.57 9.32 19.47
N MET A 337 15.55 8.73 18.87
CA MET A 337 14.83 9.29 17.73
C MET A 337 13.31 9.12 17.87
N ARG A 338 12.56 10.02 17.21
CA ARG A 338 11.08 9.99 17.21
C ARG A 338 10.50 10.14 15.81
N THR A 339 9.38 9.44 15.56
CA THR A 339 8.56 9.61 14.34
C THR A 339 7.12 9.95 14.71
N GLY A 340 6.47 10.80 13.91
CA GLY A 340 5.03 11.11 14.04
C GLY A 340 4.13 10.06 13.40
N TYR A 341 2.82 10.32 13.44
CA TYR A 341 1.85 9.57 12.63
C TYR A 341 2.07 9.89 11.15
N VAL A 342 1.89 8.88 10.30
CA VAL A 342 1.89 9.05 8.84
C VAL A 342 0.59 8.46 8.31
N GLU A 343 -0.12 9.25 7.51
CA GLU A 343 -1.34 8.87 6.81
C GLU A 343 -0.97 8.18 5.48
N HIS A 344 -1.64 7.07 5.18
CA HIS A 344 -1.41 6.29 3.97
C HIS A 344 -1.69 7.13 2.72
N ALA A 345 -2.74 7.94 2.82
CA ALA A 345 -3.10 8.97 1.86
C ALA A 345 -3.30 8.41 0.44
N TYR A 346 -3.87 7.21 0.37
CA TYR A 346 -4.39 6.67 -0.89
C TYR A 346 -5.49 7.60 -1.44
N ILE A 347 -5.57 7.71 -2.77
CA ILE A 347 -6.44 8.70 -3.42
C ILE A 347 -7.92 8.31 -3.31
N GLU A 348 -8.25 7.01 -3.27
CA GLU A 348 -9.62 6.49 -3.10
C GLU A 348 -9.98 6.27 -1.61
N PRO A 349 -10.84 7.12 -1.00
CA PRO A 349 -11.40 6.83 0.32
C PRO A 349 -12.18 5.52 0.33
N GLU A 350 -12.47 5.00 1.51
CA GLU A 350 -13.15 3.74 1.64
C GLU A 350 -14.61 3.83 1.19
N ALA A 351 -15.00 2.87 0.38
CA ALA A 351 -16.34 2.81 -0.19
C ALA A 351 -16.76 1.37 -0.46
N GLY A 352 -18.07 1.12 -0.38
CA GLY A 352 -18.64 -0.16 -0.75
C GLY A 352 -20.17 -0.22 -0.65
N ILE A 353 -20.70 -1.35 -1.08
CA ILE A 353 -22.13 -1.67 -1.09
C ILE A 353 -22.37 -3.12 -0.63
N ALA A 354 -23.43 -3.33 0.12
CA ALA A 354 -23.87 -4.63 0.61
C ALA A 354 -25.30 -4.92 0.16
N TRP A 355 -25.63 -6.18 -0.11
CA TRP A 355 -26.97 -6.63 -0.47
C TRP A 355 -27.19 -8.11 -0.10
N MET A 356 -28.45 -8.50 0.03
CA MET A 356 -28.82 -9.90 0.25
C MET A 356 -29.06 -10.61 -1.09
N GLU A 357 -28.48 -11.79 -1.27
CA GLU A 357 -28.80 -12.72 -2.36
C GLU A 357 -29.29 -14.02 -1.73
N GLY A 358 -30.61 -14.21 -1.68
CA GLY A 358 -31.20 -15.25 -0.84
C GLY A 358 -30.87 -15.01 0.63
N ASP A 359 -30.14 -15.94 1.24
CA ASP A 359 -29.67 -15.84 2.63
C ASP A 359 -28.17 -15.49 2.77
N VAL A 360 -27.51 -15.15 1.66
CA VAL A 360 -26.10 -14.76 1.64
C VAL A 360 -25.98 -13.24 1.58
N LEU A 361 -25.29 -12.67 2.56
CA LEU A 361 -24.88 -11.27 2.56
C LEU A 361 -23.69 -11.08 1.63
N ASN A 362 -23.90 -10.38 0.52
CA ASN A 362 -22.84 -10.00 -0.41
C ASN A 362 -22.35 -8.60 -0.08
N ILE A 363 -21.04 -8.40 -0.10
CA ILE A 363 -20.40 -7.11 0.13
C ILE A 363 -19.37 -6.86 -0.96
N ARG A 364 -19.48 -5.73 -1.64
CA ARG A 364 -18.47 -5.22 -2.57
C ARG A 364 -17.85 -3.96 -2.03
N ALA A 365 -16.56 -4.01 -1.69
CA ALA A 365 -15.83 -2.89 -1.09
C ALA A 365 -14.34 -2.94 -1.49
N CYS A 366 -13.64 -1.80 -1.38
CA CYS A 366 -12.18 -1.77 -1.52
C CYS A 366 -11.52 -2.48 -0.32
N THR A 367 -10.65 -3.47 -0.56
CA THR A 367 -10.01 -4.27 0.51
C THR A 367 -8.69 -4.88 0.08
N GLN A 368 -7.81 -5.15 1.05
CA GLN A 368 -6.58 -5.94 0.87
C GLN A 368 -6.70 -7.38 1.41
N ALA A 369 -7.78 -7.71 2.12
CA ALA A 369 -7.89 -8.95 2.89
C ALA A 369 -9.32 -9.54 2.88
N PRO A 370 -9.84 -9.94 1.71
CA PRO A 370 -11.25 -10.33 1.56
C PRO A 370 -11.72 -11.45 2.50
N ILE A 371 -10.85 -12.43 2.78
CA ILE A 371 -11.19 -13.53 3.70
C ILE A 371 -11.24 -13.05 5.16
N MET A 372 -10.35 -12.15 5.57
CA MET A 372 -10.40 -11.55 6.91
C MET A 372 -11.64 -10.65 7.06
N ASP A 373 -11.94 -9.85 6.03
CA ASP A 373 -13.16 -9.03 6.01
C ASP A 373 -14.42 -9.88 6.16
N ARG A 374 -14.47 -11.04 5.47
CA ARG A 374 -15.58 -12.00 5.59
C ARG A 374 -15.71 -12.48 7.03
N ASP A 375 -14.61 -12.94 7.62
CA ASP A 375 -14.63 -13.59 8.93
C ASP A 375 -14.96 -12.59 10.06
N ASP A 376 -14.39 -11.38 10.01
CA ASP A 376 -14.71 -10.32 10.97
C ASP A 376 -16.14 -9.80 10.79
N THR A 377 -16.59 -9.61 9.54
CA THR A 377 -17.98 -9.20 9.28
C THR A 377 -18.97 -10.28 9.73
N ALA A 378 -18.70 -11.55 9.46
CA ALA A 378 -19.52 -12.66 9.92
C ALA A 378 -19.60 -12.71 11.45
N ARG A 379 -18.47 -12.52 12.15
CA ARG A 379 -18.43 -12.45 13.62
C ARG A 379 -19.26 -11.29 14.17
N VAL A 380 -19.08 -10.09 13.62
CA VAL A 380 -19.84 -8.90 14.04
C VAL A 380 -21.34 -9.08 13.78
N LEU A 381 -21.71 -9.64 12.63
CA LEU A 381 -23.11 -9.80 12.23
C LEU A 381 -23.74 -11.13 12.68
N GLY A 382 -23.05 -11.93 13.50
CA GLY A 382 -23.59 -13.19 14.02
C GLY A 382 -23.96 -14.19 12.92
N LEU A 383 -23.27 -14.14 11.79
CA LEU A 383 -23.47 -15.01 10.63
C LEU A 383 -22.40 -16.10 10.59
N ALA A 384 -22.74 -17.24 9.98
CA ALA A 384 -21.71 -18.20 9.59
C ALA A 384 -20.87 -17.63 8.43
N PRO A 385 -19.55 -17.88 8.35
CA PRO A 385 -18.70 -17.32 7.30
C PRO A 385 -19.21 -17.59 5.88
N GLU A 386 -19.79 -18.77 5.61
CA GLU A 386 -20.38 -19.15 4.33
C GLU A 386 -21.65 -18.35 3.95
N LYS A 387 -22.24 -17.62 4.91
CA LYS A 387 -23.36 -16.69 4.68
C LYS A 387 -22.89 -15.26 4.39
N VAL A 388 -21.58 -15.03 4.33
CA VAL A 388 -20.98 -13.75 3.95
C VAL A 388 -20.07 -13.97 2.74
N ARG A 389 -20.25 -13.18 1.70
CA ARG A 389 -19.41 -13.19 0.50
C ARG A 389 -18.84 -11.79 0.26
N ILE A 390 -17.53 -11.66 0.40
CA ILE A 390 -16.79 -10.46 -0.01
C ILE A 390 -16.42 -10.62 -1.49
N ARG A 391 -16.84 -9.63 -2.28
CA ARG A 391 -16.51 -9.43 -3.71
C ARG A 391 -15.73 -8.12 -3.84
N PRO A 392 -14.42 -8.12 -3.64
CA PRO A 392 -13.61 -6.90 -3.70
C PRO A 392 -13.88 -6.04 -4.93
N ALA A 393 -13.91 -4.73 -4.73
CA ALA A 393 -13.80 -3.77 -5.83
C ALA A 393 -12.32 -3.54 -6.19
N ALA A 394 -12.06 -2.95 -7.36
CA ALA A 394 -10.75 -2.39 -7.63
C ALA A 394 -10.37 -1.42 -6.50
N THR A 395 -9.12 -1.45 -6.06
CA THR A 395 -8.67 -0.70 -4.89
C THR A 395 -7.69 0.40 -5.33
N GLY A 396 -8.07 1.66 -5.12
CA GLY A 396 -7.31 2.86 -5.48
C GLY A 396 -6.16 3.19 -4.51
N GLY A 397 -5.38 2.16 -4.18
CA GLY A 397 -4.34 2.17 -3.16
C GLY A 397 -4.87 1.80 -1.77
N GLY A 398 -4.04 1.10 -1.00
CA GLY A 398 -4.33 0.73 0.38
C GLY A 398 -3.11 0.85 1.30
N PHE A 399 -1.93 0.49 0.81
CA PHE A 399 -0.63 0.65 1.49
C PHE A 399 -0.56 0.04 2.91
N GLY A 400 -1.52 -0.83 3.24
CA GLY A 400 -1.68 -1.48 4.54
C GLY A 400 -2.96 -1.11 5.28
N SER A 401 -3.52 0.10 5.10
CA SER A 401 -4.70 0.53 5.88
C SER A 401 -5.97 -0.24 5.52
N LYS A 402 -6.13 -0.71 4.28
CA LYS A 402 -7.28 -1.51 3.84
C LYS A 402 -7.14 -3.01 4.19
N LEU A 403 -6.23 -3.35 5.09
CA LEU A 403 -6.21 -4.67 5.75
C LEU A 403 -7.16 -4.74 6.93
N ASP A 404 -7.42 -3.60 7.57
CA ASP A 404 -8.38 -3.46 8.65
C ASP A 404 -9.77 -3.27 8.03
N VAL A 405 -10.78 -3.91 8.61
CA VAL A 405 -12.17 -3.67 8.23
C VAL A 405 -12.56 -2.23 8.56
N SER A 406 -13.36 -1.62 7.68
CA SER A 406 -13.83 -0.25 7.86
C SER A 406 -15.36 -0.20 7.81
N LEU A 407 -15.93 -0.24 6.61
CA LEU A 407 -17.37 -0.08 6.36
C LEU A 407 -18.11 -1.41 6.23
N GLN A 408 -17.41 -2.52 5.96
CA GLN A 408 -17.98 -3.84 5.63
C GLN A 408 -19.05 -4.30 6.65
N PRO A 409 -18.76 -4.38 7.97
CA PRO A 409 -19.79 -4.74 8.95
C PRO A 409 -20.92 -3.71 9.07
N LEU A 410 -20.64 -2.43 8.79
CA LEU A 410 -21.61 -1.33 8.94
C LEU A 410 -22.68 -1.40 7.85
N ILE A 411 -22.28 -1.49 6.58
CA ILE A 411 -23.22 -1.66 5.46
C ILE A 411 -23.89 -3.03 5.49
N GLY A 412 -23.16 -4.06 5.97
CA GLY A 412 -23.70 -5.40 6.15
C GLY A 412 -24.84 -5.44 7.18
N LEU A 413 -24.69 -4.72 8.31
CA LEU A 413 -25.74 -4.57 9.32
C LEU A 413 -27.00 -3.95 8.71
N VAL A 414 -26.87 -2.84 8.00
CA VAL A 414 -28.01 -2.15 7.38
C VAL A 414 -28.70 -3.04 6.35
N ALA A 415 -27.93 -3.72 5.48
CA ALA A 415 -28.50 -4.62 4.49
C ALA A 415 -29.25 -5.80 5.13
N LEU A 416 -28.68 -6.40 6.19
CA LEU A 416 -29.28 -7.50 6.92
C LEU A 416 -30.58 -7.10 7.63
N ARG A 417 -30.62 -5.91 8.24
CA ARG A 417 -31.79 -5.44 9.02
C ARG A 417 -32.92 -4.92 8.15
N THR A 418 -32.61 -4.38 6.97
CA THR A 418 -33.59 -3.74 6.08
C THR A 418 -34.02 -4.61 4.91
N GLY A 419 -33.21 -5.62 4.54
CA GLY A 419 -33.38 -6.38 3.30
C GLY A 419 -33.12 -5.57 2.03
N ARG A 420 -32.68 -4.30 2.14
CA ARG A 420 -32.35 -3.42 1.02
C ARG A 420 -30.84 -3.34 0.84
N ALA A 421 -30.38 -3.08 -0.37
CA ALA A 421 -28.96 -2.78 -0.59
C ALA A 421 -28.55 -1.54 0.21
N ALA A 422 -27.33 -1.52 0.74
CA ALA A 422 -26.80 -0.45 1.59
C ALA A 422 -25.40 -0.04 1.13
N ARG A 423 -25.19 1.25 0.87
CA ARG A 423 -23.94 1.80 0.34
C ARG A 423 -23.37 2.85 1.28
N MET A 424 -22.05 2.87 1.40
CA MET A 424 -21.30 3.86 2.18
C MET A 424 -20.07 4.31 1.39
N VAL A 425 -19.83 5.62 1.37
CA VAL A 425 -18.63 6.24 0.80
C VAL A 425 -18.10 7.23 1.82
N TYR A 426 -16.89 7.01 2.32
CA TYR A 426 -16.28 7.94 3.27
C TYR A 426 -15.92 9.25 2.57
N SER A 427 -16.20 10.36 3.25
CA SER A 427 -15.50 11.60 2.92
C SER A 427 -14.00 11.47 3.23
N ARG A 428 -13.15 12.30 2.60
CA ARG A 428 -11.71 12.33 2.92
C ARG A 428 -11.46 12.60 4.40
N ARG A 429 -12.24 13.49 5.01
CA ARG A 429 -12.18 13.80 6.44
C ARG A 429 -12.49 12.58 7.31
N GLU A 430 -13.52 11.82 6.98
CA GLU A 430 -13.83 10.57 7.69
C GLU A 430 -12.73 9.52 7.54
N SER A 431 -12.20 9.36 6.33
CA SER A 431 -11.07 8.47 6.04
C SER A 431 -9.87 8.84 6.93
N MET A 432 -9.42 10.09 6.91
CA MET A 432 -8.28 10.52 7.73
C MET A 432 -8.52 10.38 9.23
N MET A 433 -9.75 10.62 9.68
CA MET A 433 -10.07 10.60 11.11
C MET A 433 -10.22 9.18 11.67
N SER A 434 -10.75 8.24 10.89
CA SER A 434 -11.16 6.91 11.40
C SER A 434 -10.26 5.76 10.99
N THR A 435 -9.41 5.95 9.98
CA THR A 435 -8.50 4.89 9.50
C THR A 435 -7.23 4.79 10.29
N THR A 436 -6.62 3.61 10.22
CA THR A 436 -5.32 3.36 10.80
C THR A 436 -4.25 4.30 10.24
N LYS A 437 -3.24 4.60 11.04
CA LYS A 437 -2.01 5.34 10.63
C LYS A 437 -0.77 4.47 10.79
N ARG A 438 0.40 4.91 10.30
CA ARG A 438 1.68 4.33 10.75
C ARG A 438 1.91 4.64 12.23
N HIS A 439 2.37 3.64 13.00
CA HIS A 439 2.78 3.81 14.40
C HIS A 439 3.84 4.92 14.57
N PRO A 440 3.53 5.99 15.32
CA PRO A 440 4.53 6.87 15.90
C PRO A 440 5.47 6.06 16.80
N SER A 441 6.74 6.45 16.83
CA SER A 441 7.75 5.73 17.60
C SER A 441 8.58 6.67 18.46
N LYS A 442 8.98 6.19 19.64
CA LYS A 442 10.08 6.72 20.45
C LYS A 442 11.10 5.60 20.58
N MET A 443 12.29 5.77 20.00
CA MET A 443 13.30 4.72 19.93
C MET A 443 14.63 5.20 20.48
N SER A 444 15.42 4.28 21.02
CA SER A 444 16.82 4.51 21.37
C SER A 444 17.67 3.31 20.95
N ALA A 445 18.91 3.57 20.56
CA ALA A 445 19.84 2.53 20.18
C ALA A 445 21.28 2.87 20.57
N ARG A 446 22.03 1.85 20.96
CA ARG A 446 23.48 1.87 21.18
C ARG A 446 24.12 0.80 20.31
N ILE A 447 25.11 1.18 19.51
CA ILE A 447 25.77 0.26 18.56
C ILE A 447 27.27 0.45 18.67
N GLY A 448 28.01 -0.66 18.71
CA GLY A 448 29.46 -0.64 18.81
C GLY A 448 30.21 -1.40 17.72
N CYS A 449 31.43 -0.96 17.40
CA CYS A 449 32.34 -1.64 16.49
C CYS A 449 33.79 -1.70 17.03
N ASP A 450 34.61 -2.59 16.45
CA ASP A 450 36.06 -2.68 16.71
C ASP A 450 36.86 -1.65 15.89
N ASP A 451 38.19 -1.58 16.09
CA ASP A 451 39.10 -0.69 15.33
C ASP A 451 39.12 -0.98 13.82
N ALA A 452 38.67 -2.16 13.40
CA ALA A 452 38.52 -2.53 12.01
C ALA A 452 37.10 -2.22 11.49
N GLY A 453 36.25 -1.56 12.26
CA GLY A 453 34.89 -1.21 11.87
C GLY A 453 33.96 -2.42 11.75
N ARG A 454 34.27 -3.56 12.39
CA ARG A 454 33.35 -4.69 12.49
C ARG A 454 32.38 -4.50 13.63
N LEU A 455 31.10 -4.70 13.38
CA LEU A 455 30.05 -4.61 14.40
C LEU A 455 30.28 -5.64 15.49
N THR A 456 30.11 -5.21 16.74
CA THR A 456 30.38 -6.04 17.94
C THR A 456 29.11 -6.30 18.73
N GLY A 457 28.28 -5.27 18.91
CA GLY A 457 26.94 -5.47 19.45
C GLY A 457 26.01 -4.27 19.33
N MET A 458 24.72 -4.54 19.57
CA MET A 458 23.65 -3.55 19.52
C MET A 458 22.63 -3.76 20.65
N TRP A 459 22.23 -2.64 21.24
CA TRP A 459 21.09 -2.54 22.15
C TRP A 459 20.06 -1.60 21.53
N PHE A 460 18.82 -2.07 21.37
CA PHE A 460 17.70 -1.30 20.83
C PHE A 460 16.49 -1.35 21.76
N ASP A 461 15.81 -0.23 21.90
CA ASP A 461 14.59 -0.10 22.67
C ASP A 461 13.61 0.83 21.94
N GLY A 462 12.34 0.40 21.78
CA GLY A 462 11.35 1.19 21.04
C GLY A 462 9.92 1.07 21.60
N ASP A 463 9.29 2.22 21.85
CA ASP A 463 7.86 2.32 22.14
C ASP A 463 7.13 2.77 20.86
N PHE A 464 6.14 1.98 20.43
CA PHE A 464 5.31 2.23 19.27
C PHE A 464 3.88 2.53 19.71
N ASN A 465 3.39 3.72 19.40
CA ASN A 465 2.02 4.10 19.72
C ASN A 465 1.05 3.34 18.82
N THR A 466 0.21 2.46 19.39
CA THR A 466 -0.78 1.69 18.63
C THR A 466 -2.17 2.32 18.62
N GLY A 467 -2.34 3.47 19.28
CA GLY A 467 -3.62 4.15 19.42
C GLY A 467 -4.58 3.42 20.35
N ALA A 468 -5.88 3.70 20.17
CA ALA A 468 -6.92 3.18 21.05
C ALA A 468 -7.11 1.66 20.99
N TYR A 469 -6.78 1.04 19.85
CA TYR A 469 -7.11 -0.35 19.57
C TYR A 469 -5.92 -1.16 19.04
N SER A 470 -6.01 -2.49 19.15
CA SER A 470 -4.91 -3.41 18.90
C SER A 470 -4.41 -3.32 17.47
N SER A 471 -5.33 -3.44 16.50
CA SER A 471 -5.05 -3.58 15.07
C SER A 471 -3.77 -4.40 14.87
N TRP A 472 -2.76 -3.79 14.28
CA TRP A 472 -1.49 -4.37 13.90
C TRP A 472 -0.37 -4.17 14.94
N GLY A 473 -0.70 -3.62 16.11
CA GLY A 473 0.18 -3.48 17.28
C GLY A 473 0.99 -4.74 17.61
N PRO A 474 0.39 -5.95 17.65
CA PRO A 474 1.14 -7.16 17.97
C PRO A 474 2.21 -7.50 16.94
N THR A 475 1.94 -7.25 15.66
CA THR A 475 2.93 -7.54 14.63
C THR A 475 4.10 -6.54 14.69
N VAL A 476 3.88 -5.27 15.09
CA VAL A 476 4.98 -4.26 15.07
C VAL A 476 5.94 -4.52 16.22
N ALA A 477 5.39 -4.89 17.39
CA ALA A 477 6.17 -5.29 18.55
C ALA A 477 7.07 -6.50 18.27
N VAL A 478 6.59 -7.49 17.51
CA VAL A 478 7.36 -8.70 17.17
C VAL A 478 8.31 -8.47 15.99
N ARG A 479 7.89 -7.73 14.96
CA ARG A 479 8.66 -7.56 13.72
C ARG A 479 9.89 -6.67 13.89
N VAL A 480 9.79 -5.61 14.70
CA VAL A 480 10.89 -4.64 14.87
C VAL A 480 12.15 -5.29 15.46
N PRO A 481 12.11 -6.05 16.57
CA PRO A 481 13.28 -6.71 17.13
C PRO A 481 13.97 -7.68 16.17
N VAL A 482 13.21 -8.35 15.30
CA VAL A 482 13.76 -9.26 14.27
C VAL A 482 14.57 -8.51 13.21
N HIS A 483 14.20 -7.26 12.88
CA HIS A 483 14.80 -6.53 11.76
C HIS A 483 15.75 -5.39 12.17
N ALA A 484 15.70 -4.89 13.41
CA ALA A 484 16.46 -3.70 13.81
C ALA A 484 17.98 -3.88 13.75
N SER A 485 18.47 -5.12 13.66
CA SER A 485 19.87 -5.43 13.36
C SER A 485 20.30 -5.13 11.92
N GLY A 486 19.34 -4.87 11.03
CA GLY A 486 19.56 -4.72 9.59
C GLY A 486 20.15 -5.99 8.95
N PRO A 487 20.48 -5.93 7.65
CA PRO A 487 21.10 -7.03 6.91
C PRO A 487 22.61 -7.15 7.18
N TYR A 488 23.01 -7.09 8.45
CA TYR A 488 24.41 -7.06 8.87
C TYR A 488 24.74 -8.13 9.90
N VAL A 489 25.98 -8.60 9.89
CA VAL A 489 26.47 -9.54 10.90
C VAL A 489 26.57 -8.81 12.24
N MET A 490 25.69 -9.17 13.18
CA MET A 490 25.62 -8.60 14.52
C MET A 490 25.81 -9.70 15.58
N PRO A 491 27.05 -9.88 16.10
CA PRO A 491 27.36 -11.03 16.97
C PRO A 491 26.67 -11.01 18.35
N SER A 492 26.41 -9.83 18.90
CA SER A 492 25.70 -9.67 20.18
C SER A 492 24.59 -8.63 20.04
N TYR A 493 23.39 -8.97 20.46
CA TYR A 493 22.20 -8.21 20.12
C TYR A 493 21.15 -8.32 21.22
N ARG A 494 20.52 -7.20 21.54
CA ARG A 494 19.29 -7.13 22.33
C ARG A 494 18.39 -6.07 21.71
N ALA A 495 17.19 -6.45 21.32
CA ALA A 495 16.18 -5.50 20.87
C ALA A 495 14.83 -5.79 21.52
N GLU A 496 14.19 -4.73 22.00
CA GLU A 496 12.85 -4.78 22.56
C GLU A 496 11.97 -3.72 21.89
N ALA A 497 10.75 -4.11 21.51
CA ALA A 497 9.75 -3.19 20.98
C ALA A 497 8.39 -3.44 21.63
N ARG A 498 7.69 -2.36 22.00
CA ARG A 498 6.40 -2.42 22.70
C ARG A 498 5.33 -1.68 21.92
N ALA A 499 4.18 -2.32 21.72
CA ALA A 499 2.98 -1.65 21.26
C ALA A 499 2.23 -1.07 22.47
N VAL A 500 2.02 0.24 22.50
CA VAL A 500 1.44 0.96 23.65
C VAL A 500 0.13 1.63 23.24
N HIS A 501 -0.93 1.36 24.00
CA HIS A 501 -2.23 1.99 23.83
C HIS A 501 -2.21 3.46 24.28
N THR A 502 -2.93 4.28 23.51
CA THR A 502 -3.19 5.69 23.79
C THR A 502 -4.61 6.03 23.31
N ASN A 503 -5.12 7.23 23.58
CA ASN A 503 -6.35 7.76 22.97
C ASN A 503 -6.13 8.39 21.57
N GLY A 504 -4.96 8.18 20.96
CA GLY A 504 -4.67 8.61 19.60
C GLY A 504 -5.34 7.74 18.53
N PRO A 505 -5.21 8.12 17.23
CA PRO A 505 -5.66 7.28 16.12
C PRO A 505 -5.09 5.87 16.20
N VAL A 506 -5.91 4.88 15.84
CA VAL A 506 -5.44 3.48 15.71
C VAL A 506 -4.24 3.47 14.76
N SER A 507 -3.19 2.75 15.14
CA SER A 507 -2.06 2.53 14.24
C SER A 507 -2.08 1.11 13.70
N GLY A 508 -1.98 1.03 12.39
CA GLY A 508 -2.19 -0.18 11.60
C GLY A 508 -0.99 -0.51 10.74
N ALA A 509 -1.21 -1.39 9.77
CA ALA A 509 -0.19 -1.67 8.77
C ALA A 509 0.07 -0.46 7.90
N PHE A 510 1.31 -0.01 7.82
CA PHE A 510 1.80 0.85 6.75
C PHE A 510 3.06 0.19 6.20
N ARG A 511 3.12 -0.03 4.87
CA ARG A 511 4.27 -0.49 4.09
C ARG A 511 5.61 -0.48 4.85
N GLY A 512 6.16 -1.65 5.18
CA GLY A 512 7.44 -1.81 5.91
C GLY A 512 7.31 -1.93 7.43
N PHE A 513 6.17 -1.55 8.00
CA PHE A 513 5.70 -2.08 9.28
C PHE A 513 6.70 -2.05 10.46
N GLY A 514 7.01 -0.84 10.95
CA GLY A 514 7.98 -0.62 12.03
C GLY A 514 9.44 -0.65 11.58
N VAL A 515 9.77 -1.42 10.54
CA VAL A 515 11.16 -1.54 10.04
C VAL A 515 11.71 -0.23 9.48
N PRO A 516 10.95 0.62 8.76
CA PRO A 516 11.41 1.97 8.39
C PRO A 516 11.86 2.78 9.62
N GLN A 517 11.10 2.74 10.71
CA GLN A 517 11.44 3.46 11.94
C GLN A 517 12.75 2.93 12.57
N ALA A 518 12.90 1.60 12.69
CA ALA A 518 14.13 1.00 13.21
C ALA A 518 15.35 1.25 12.31
N ALA A 519 15.18 1.19 10.98
CA ALA A 519 16.25 1.46 10.02
C ALA A 519 16.73 2.90 10.07
N ILE A 520 15.85 3.88 10.35
CA ILE A 520 16.24 5.29 10.52
C ILE A 520 17.33 5.45 11.59
N ILE A 521 17.10 4.92 12.80
CA ILE A 521 18.07 5.06 13.89
C ILE A 521 19.30 4.17 13.67
N GLN A 522 19.13 2.97 13.12
CA GLN A 522 20.24 2.09 12.80
C GLN A 522 21.21 2.70 11.78
N GLU A 523 20.70 3.06 10.60
CA GLU A 523 21.52 3.46 9.47
C GLU A 523 22.17 4.83 9.66
N THR A 524 21.58 5.68 10.49
CA THR A 524 22.22 6.94 10.90
C THR A 524 23.38 6.69 11.86
N LEU A 525 23.23 5.78 12.83
CA LEU A 525 24.33 5.38 13.73
C LEU A 525 25.47 4.67 12.99
N PHE A 526 25.17 3.93 11.92
CA PHE A 526 26.21 3.29 11.10
C PHE A 526 27.09 4.31 10.36
N ASP A 527 26.51 5.42 9.92
CA ASP A 527 27.26 6.56 9.37
C ASP A 527 28.19 7.18 10.43
N GLU A 528 27.69 7.33 11.67
CA GLU A 528 28.50 7.83 12.78
C GLU A 528 29.65 6.88 13.15
N LEU A 529 29.42 5.56 13.15
CA LEU A 529 30.47 4.57 13.39
C LEU A 529 31.51 4.56 12.29
N ALA A 530 31.10 4.63 11.02
CA ALA A 530 32.01 4.70 9.89
C ALA A 530 32.97 5.89 10.01
N GLU A 531 32.45 7.07 10.38
CA GLU A 531 33.28 8.25 10.65
C GLU A 531 34.20 8.08 11.86
N ALA A 532 33.70 7.49 12.95
CA ALA A 532 34.49 7.29 14.17
C ALA A 532 35.72 6.40 13.95
N VAL A 533 35.60 5.39 13.10
CA VAL A 533 36.70 4.48 12.72
C VAL A 533 37.48 4.97 11.49
N GLY A 534 37.06 6.06 10.85
CA GLY A 534 37.72 6.62 9.67
C GLY A 534 37.56 5.79 8.38
N LEU A 535 36.44 5.07 8.23
CA LEU A 535 36.09 4.33 7.04
C LEU A 535 35.10 5.09 6.16
N ASP A 536 35.19 4.87 4.85
CA ASP A 536 34.11 5.26 3.94
C ASP A 536 32.78 4.60 4.35
N ARG A 537 31.69 5.36 4.23
CA ARG A 537 30.36 5.00 4.75
C ARG A 537 29.69 3.85 3.99
N LEU A 538 29.97 3.73 2.69
CA LEU A 538 29.54 2.57 1.90
C LEU A 538 30.43 1.37 2.22
N ALA A 539 31.75 1.57 2.33
CA ALA A 539 32.70 0.52 2.68
C ALA A 539 32.42 -0.10 4.06
N PHE A 540 32.02 0.69 5.05
CA PHE A 540 31.61 0.22 6.38
C PHE A 540 30.44 -0.76 6.29
N ARG A 541 29.41 -0.45 5.49
CA ARG A 541 28.26 -1.33 5.26
C ARG A 541 28.66 -2.61 4.54
N ARG A 542 29.47 -2.50 3.46
CA ARG A 542 29.98 -3.67 2.72
C ARG A 542 30.80 -4.62 3.59
N ARG A 543 31.58 -4.07 4.54
CA ARG A 543 32.37 -4.85 5.50
C ARG A 543 31.50 -5.71 6.42
N ASN A 544 30.36 -5.18 6.83
CA ASN A 544 29.47 -5.82 7.80
C ASN A 544 28.27 -6.54 7.17
N ALA A 545 28.09 -6.43 5.85
CA ALA A 545 26.98 -7.05 5.13
C ALA A 545 26.95 -8.57 5.32
N MET A 546 25.75 -9.11 5.57
CA MET A 546 25.53 -10.55 5.63
C MET A 546 25.76 -11.22 4.28
N ARG A 547 26.10 -12.50 4.33
CA ARG A 547 26.26 -13.42 3.19
C ARG A 547 25.56 -14.75 3.48
N ASP A 548 25.46 -15.59 2.45
CA ASP A 548 24.95 -16.95 2.61
C ASP A 548 25.79 -17.73 3.63
N GLY A 549 25.10 -18.43 4.53
CA GLY A 549 25.72 -19.18 5.62
C GLY A 549 25.89 -18.38 6.93
N ASP A 550 25.81 -17.05 6.89
CA ASP A 550 25.77 -16.23 8.10
C ASP A 550 24.51 -16.52 8.92
N VAL A 551 24.55 -16.15 10.20
CA VAL A 551 23.47 -16.40 11.15
C VAL A 551 22.85 -15.07 11.58
N SER A 552 21.53 -14.93 11.45
CA SER A 552 20.79 -13.73 11.87
C SER A 552 20.74 -13.57 13.39
N VAL A 553 20.24 -12.43 13.87
CA VAL A 553 20.04 -12.20 15.31
C VAL A 553 19.03 -13.15 15.95
N CYS A 554 18.18 -13.81 15.16
CA CYS A 554 17.27 -14.85 15.61
C CYS A 554 17.88 -16.26 15.54
N GLY A 555 19.17 -16.39 15.22
CA GLY A 555 19.81 -17.72 15.09
C GLY A 555 19.50 -18.44 13.77
N GLN A 556 18.79 -17.80 12.83
CA GLN A 556 18.48 -18.37 11.52
C GLN A 556 19.74 -18.39 10.63
N HIS A 557 20.05 -19.54 10.05
CA HIS A 557 21.04 -19.64 8.98
C HIS A 557 20.48 -19.05 7.69
N MET A 558 21.16 -18.04 7.17
CA MET A 558 20.67 -17.26 6.03
C MET A 558 21.10 -17.86 4.70
N ARG A 559 20.22 -17.74 3.71
CA ARG A 559 20.42 -18.15 2.32
C ARG A 559 19.78 -17.11 1.40
N GLY A 560 20.20 -17.06 0.14
CA GLY A 560 19.72 -16.08 -0.82
C GLY A 560 20.02 -14.64 -0.36
N VAL A 561 21.11 -14.39 0.35
CA VAL A 561 21.39 -13.06 0.96
C VAL A 561 22.03 -12.12 -0.06
N GLY A 562 21.26 -11.20 -0.65
CA GLY A 562 21.73 -10.34 -1.75
C GLY A 562 22.17 -8.93 -1.38
N ILE A 563 22.27 -8.61 -0.08
CA ILE A 563 22.62 -7.25 0.35
C ILE A 563 24.04 -6.83 -0.07
N ALA A 564 25.00 -7.76 -0.11
CA ALA A 564 26.37 -7.46 -0.51
C ALA A 564 26.40 -7.00 -1.98
N GLU A 565 25.68 -7.70 -2.85
CA GLU A 565 25.52 -7.38 -4.26
C GLU A 565 24.79 -6.04 -4.46
N CYS A 566 23.76 -5.75 -3.66
CA CYS A 566 23.11 -4.43 -3.68
C CYS A 566 24.10 -3.30 -3.34
N LEU A 567 24.88 -3.45 -2.27
CA LEU A 567 25.87 -2.45 -1.86
C LEU A 567 27.01 -2.30 -2.87
N GLU A 568 27.45 -3.40 -3.48
CA GLU A 568 28.48 -3.40 -4.52
C GLU A 568 28.02 -2.65 -5.78
N ALA A 569 26.76 -2.85 -6.18
CA ALA A 569 26.17 -2.15 -7.32
C ALA A 569 26.10 -0.62 -7.12
N LEU A 570 26.12 -0.14 -5.88
CA LEU A 570 26.14 1.29 -5.56
C LEU A 570 27.54 1.92 -5.59
N GLN A 571 28.63 1.16 -5.71
CA GLN A 571 30.00 1.71 -5.64
C GLN A 571 30.27 2.77 -6.71
N ALA A 572 30.01 2.46 -7.99
CA ALA A 572 30.25 3.42 -9.07
C ALA A 572 29.33 4.66 -8.97
N PRO A 573 28.01 4.53 -8.69
CA PRO A 573 27.16 5.67 -8.36
C PRO A 573 27.66 6.52 -7.16
N TRP A 574 28.14 5.86 -6.10
CA TRP A 574 28.69 6.51 -4.88
C TRP A 574 29.91 7.37 -5.22
N ASP A 575 30.89 6.80 -5.91
CA ASP A 575 32.13 7.51 -6.28
C ASP A 575 31.82 8.73 -7.17
N ALA A 576 30.93 8.55 -8.15
CA ALA A 576 30.51 9.64 -9.04
C ALA A 576 29.76 10.75 -8.30
N ALA A 577 28.93 10.41 -7.33
CA ALA A 577 28.18 11.35 -6.52
C ALA A 577 29.06 12.09 -5.51
N MET A 578 30.04 11.41 -4.89
CA MET A 578 31.05 12.03 -4.04
C MET A 578 31.83 13.12 -4.79
N GLU A 579 32.23 12.85 -6.04
CA GLU A 579 32.93 13.84 -6.87
C GLU A 579 32.01 15.03 -7.21
N ARG A 580 30.78 14.78 -7.66
CA ARG A 580 29.79 15.84 -7.91
C ARG A 580 29.56 16.74 -6.69
N VAL A 581 29.35 16.13 -5.53
CA VAL A 581 29.12 16.86 -4.27
C VAL A 581 30.34 17.71 -3.91
N ARG A 582 31.56 17.21 -4.13
CA ARG A 582 32.80 17.96 -3.93
C ARG A 582 32.89 19.16 -4.88
N GLU A 583 32.65 18.96 -6.17
CA GLU A 583 32.67 20.01 -7.19
C GLU A 583 31.64 21.10 -6.88
N LEU A 584 30.40 20.72 -6.59
CA LEU A 584 29.31 21.65 -6.28
C LEU A 584 29.59 22.45 -4.99
N ASN A 585 30.07 21.78 -3.93
CA ASN A 585 30.40 22.48 -2.68
C ASN A 585 31.62 23.40 -2.81
N ALA A 586 32.54 23.14 -3.76
CA ALA A 586 33.68 24.00 -4.05
C ALA A 586 33.27 25.35 -4.67
N LEU A 587 32.08 25.45 -5.28
CA LEU A 587 31.51 26.70 -5.78
C LEU A 587 31.12 27.67 -4.63
N GLY A 588 30.99 27.17 -3.40
CA GLY A 588 30.56 27.95 -2.25
C GLY A 588 29.07 28.31 -2.28
N GLY A 589 28.65 29.24 -1.44
CA GLY A 589 27.26 29.65 -1.31
C GLY A 589 26.54 29.06 -0.10
N THR A 590 25.22 29.30 -0.03
CA THR A 590 24.36 28.93 1.10
C THR A 590 23.76 27.53 0.94
N VAL A 591 23.73 27.01 -0.28
CA VAL A 591 23.31 25.64 -0.57
C VAL A 591 24.50 24.72 -0.38
N ARG A 592 24.33 23.67 0.45
CA ARG A 592 25.32 22.62 0.66
C ARG A 592 24.81 21.30 0.11
N TYR A 593 25.67 20.60 -0.60
CA TYR A 593 25.35 19.32 -1.20
C TYR A 593 25.83 18.17 -0.33
N GLY A 594 25.03 17.13 -0.23
CA GLY A 594 25.29 15.97 0.61
C GLY A 594 24.96 14.67 -0.10
N ILE A 595 25.57 13.60 0.40
CA ILE A 595 25.31 12.24 -0.06
C ILE A 595 25.20 11.31 1.13
N GLY A 596 24.22 10.41 1.08
CA GLY A 596 23.97 9.41 2.10
C GLY A 596 23.65 8.06 1.46
N VAL A 597 23.96 7.00 2.20
CA VAL A 597 23.65 5.62 1.85
C VAL A 597 22.89 4.98 3.00
N ALA A 598 21.93 4.13 2.67
CA ALA A 598 21.30 3.26 3.65
C ALA A 598 20.91 1.92 3.04
N SER A 599 20.78 0.89 3.88
CA SER A 599 20.34 -0.45 3.48
C SER A 599 19.12 -0.94 4.23
N CYS A 600 18.56 -2.04 3.73
CA CYS A 600 17.41 -2.69 4.34
C CYS A 600 17.38 -4.18 4.01
N TRP A 601 16.61 -4.89 4.83
CA TRP A 601 16.03 -6.20 4.52
C TRP A 601 14.60 -6.24 5.02
N TYR A 602 13.83 -7.20 4.50
CA TYR A 602 12.47 -7.40 4.97
C TYR A 602 12.02 -8.83 4.75
N GLY A 603 11.49 -9.47 5.80
CA GLY A 603 10.89 -10.80 5.72
C GLY A 603 9.60 -10.80 4.92
N CYS A 604 9.53 -11.68 3.92
CA CYS A 604 8.39 -11.85 3.01
C CYS A 604 7.39 -12.85 3.61
N GLY A 605 6.34 -12.38 4.26
CA GLY A 605 5.34 -13.22 4.94
C GLY A 605 5.02 -12.81 6.37
N ASN A 606 4.21 -13.63 7.07
CA ASN A 606 3.94 -13.43 8.49
C ASN A 606 5.21 -13.77 9.30
N THR A 607 5.43 -13.07 10.42
CA THR A 607 6.61 -13.29 11.27
C THR A 607 6.40 -14.55 12.11
N ALA A 608 7.20 -15.60 11.88
CA ALA A 608 7.21 -16.82 12.70
C ALA A 608 5.83 -17.52 12.84
N LEU A 609 4.94 -17.29 11.87
CA LEU A 609 3.57 -17.80 11.86
C LEU A 609 3.26 -18.38 10.47
N PRO A 610 2.42 -19.42 10.41
CA PRO A 610 1.88 -19.93 9.15
C PRO A 610 1.27 -18.81 8.31
N ASN A 611 1.44 -18.91 7.00
CA ASN A 611 0.92 -17.94 6.06
C ASN A 611 0.62 -18.58 4.69
N PRO A 612 -0.26 -19.60 4.63
CA PRO A 612 -0.51 -20.36 3.41
C PRO A 612 -1.17 -19.52 2.30
N SER A 613 -1.08 -20.03 1.08
CA SER A 613 -1.85 -19.57 -0.08
C SER A 613 -2.25 -20.77 -0.93
N THR A 614 -3.45 -20.74 -1.50
CA THR A 614 -3.97 -21.78 -2.39
C THR A 614 -4.36 -21.19 -3.75
N ILE A 615 -3.99 -21.85 -4.84
CA ILE A 615 -4.33 -21.45 -6.21
C ILE A 615 -5.03 -22.60 -6.92
N ARG A 616 -6.07 -22.29 -7.69
CA ARG A 616 -6.75 -23.23 -8.59
C ARG A 616 -6.53 -22.80 -10.03
N ILE A 617 -6.21 -23.76 -10.90
CA ILE A 617 -6.14 -23.57 -12.35
C ILE A 617 -6.85 -24.73 -13.05
N GLY A 618 -7.61 -24.45 -14.11
CA GLY A 618 -8.38 -25.47 -14.80
C GLY A 618 -8.52 -25.23 -16.29
N LEU A 619 -8.76 -26.31 -17.04
CA LEU A 619 -9.08 -26.32 -18.46
C LEU A 619 -10.57 -26.57 -18.65
N THR A 620 -11.27 -25.69 -19.36
CA THR A 620 -12.71 -25.84 -19.65
C THR A 620 -12.96 -26.79 -20.83
N PRO A 621 -14.18 -27.33 -21.00
CA PRO A 621 -14.56 -28.12 -22.17
C PRO A 621 -14.41 -27.36 -23.50
N GLU A 622 -14.49 -26.03 -23.48
CA GLU A 622 -14.30 -25.17 -24.66
C GLU A 622 -12.81 -24.89 -24.97
N GLY A 623 -11.90 -25.45 -24.18
CA GLY A 623 -10.47 -25.24 -24.34
C GLY A 623 -10.00 -23.88 -23.84
N ARG A 624 -10.57 -23.33 -22.76
CA ARG A 624 -10.00 -22.13 -22.08
C ARG A 624 -9.26 -22.54 -20.82
N VAL A 625 -8.14 -21.88 -20.51
CA VAL A 625 -7.39 -22.10 -19.27
C VAL A 625 -7.73 -20.98 -18.29
N VAL A 626 -8.28 -21.32 -17.13
CA VAL A 626 -8.79 -20.36 -16.15
C VAL A 626 -7.95 -20.43 -14.87
N LEU A 627 -7.36 -19.31 -14.47
CA LEU A 627 -6.59 -19.13 -13.25
C LEU A 627 -7.45 -18.43 -12.18
N HIS A 628 -7.74 -19.10 -11.07
CA HIS A 628 -8.41 -18.53 -9.91
C HIS A 628 -7.39 -18.00 -8.93
N GLN A 629 -7.31 -16.67 -8.85
CA GLN A 629 -6.41 -15.93 -8.00
C GLN A 629 -7.21 -15.22 -6.90
N GLY A 630 -7.13 -15.72 -5.68
CA GLY A 630 -7.76 -15.07 -4.52
C GLY A 630 -7.00 -13.87 -3.94
N ALA A 631 -5.84 -13.53 -4.49
CA ALA A 631 -4.98 -12.45 -3.99
C ALA A 631 -5.39 -11.09 -4.54
N MET A 632 -5.58 -10.11 -3.66
CA MET A 632 -5.96 -8.76 -4.10
C MET A 632 -4.82 -8.00 -4.76
N ASP A 633 -5.09 -7.46 -5.95
CA ASP A 633 -4.29 -6.40 -6.56
C ASP A 633 -4.80 -5.02 -6.13
N ILE A 634 -4.02 -4.32 -5.31
CA ILE A 634 -4.29 -2.94 -4.88
C ILE A 634 -3.52 -1.92 -5.72
N GLY A 635 -3.00 -2.35 -6.87
CA GLY A 635 -2.15 -1.59 -7.77
C GLY A 635 -0.74 -2.12 -7.92
N GLN A 636 -0.28 -3.04 -7.05
CA GLN A 636 1.09 -3.54 -7.06
C GLN A 636 1.40 -4.53 -8.18
N GLY A 637 0.39 -5.13 -8.81
CA GLY A 637 0.59 -6.00 -9.98
C GLY A 637 0.52 -7.50 -9.74
N ALA A 638 -0.15 -7.95 -8.67
CA ALA A 638 -0.34 -9.38 -8.40
C ALA A 638 -1.08 -10.09 -9.55
N ASN A 639 -2.06 -9.43 -10.18
CA ASN A 639 -2.83 -10.01 -11.29
C ASN A 639 -1.94 -10.36 -12.49
N THR A 640 -0.88 -9.59 -12.73
CA THR A 640 0.06 -9.84 -13.83
C THR A 640 1.19 -10.78 -13.41
N VAL A 641 1.84 -10.53 -12.28
CA VAL A 641 3.03 -11.29 -11.83
C VAL A 641 2.71 -12.77 -11.60
N ILE A 642 1.57 -13.06 -10.98
CA ILE A 642 1.20 -14.44 -10.69
C ILE A 642 0.72 -15.17 -11.94
N ALA A 643 0.03 -14.47 -12.85
CA ALA A 643 -0.32 -15.03 -14.14
C ALA A 643 0.93 -15.38 -14.97
N GLN A 644 1.97 -14.53 -14.97
CA GLN A 644 3.27 -14.86 -15.60
C GLN A 644 3.89 -16.11 -14.98
N ILE A 645 3.87 -16.24 -13.65
CA ILE A 645 4.40 -17.41 -12.95
C ILE A 645 3.61 -18.69 -13.31
N ALA A 646 2.27 -18.62 -13.32
CA ALA A 646 1.42 -19.74 -13.68
C ALA A 646 1.60 -20.15 -15.16
N ALA A 647 1.69 -19.17 -16.06
CA ALA A 647 1.88 -19.36 -17.50
C ALA A 647 3.19 -20.09 -17.80
N ASP A 648 4.31 -19.66 -17.19
CA ASP A 648 5.61 -20.32 -17.37
C ASP A 648 5.65 -21.71 -16.74
N ALA A 649 5.00 -21.88 -15.58
CA ALA A 649 4.85 -23.21 -14.96
C ALA A 649 4.04 -24.18 -15.84
N LEU A 650 3.03 -23.68 -16.56
CA LEU A 650 2.21 -24.45 -17.49
C LEU A 650 2.89 -24.65 -18.86
N GLY A 651 3.79 -23.75 -19.26
CA GLY A 651 4.45 -23.73 -20.56
C GLY A 651 3.59 -23.11 -21.66
N MET A 652 2.76 -22.11 -21.33
CA MET A 652 1.84 -21.43 -22.25
C MET A 652 2.05 -19.91 -22.21
N PRO A 653 1.70 -19.16 -23.29
CA PRO A 653 1.71 -17.70 -23.25
C PRO A 653 0.74 -17.15 -22.20
N VAL A 654 1.10 -16.04 -21.55
CA VAL A 654 0.29 -15.45 -20.47
C VAL A 654 -1.10 -15.01 -20.93
N HIS A 655 -1.25 -14.53 -22.18
CA HIS A 655 -2.53 -14.08 -22.74
C HIS A 655 -3.54 -15.23 -22.95
N MET A 656 -3.11 -16.49 -22.86
CA MET A 656 -3.99 -17.66 -22.97
C MET A 656 -4.66 -18.03 -21.64
N LEU A 657 -4.36 -17.30 -20.56
CA LEU A 657 -4.97 -17.49 -19.25
C LEU A 657 -6.11 -16.50 -19.04
N ASP A 658 -7.31 -17.01 -18.78
CA ASP A 658 -8.42 -16.23 -18.25
C ASP A 658 -8.23 -16.08 -16.73
N LEU A 659 -8.22 -14.84 -16.24
CA LEU A 659 -8.06 -14.56 -14.81
C LEU A 659 -9.43 -14.43 -14.13
N VAL A 660 -9.63 -15.16 -13.03
CA VAL A 660 -10.69 -14.90 -12.06
C VAL A 660 -10.05 -14.26 -10.83
N ASP A 661 -10.35 -12.99 -10.61
CA ASP A 661 -9.86 -12.20 -9.48
C ASP A 661 -10.54 -12.62 -8.16
N ALA A 662 -10.07 -12.07 -7.06
CA ALA A 662 -10.47 -12.48 -5.72
C ALA A 662 -11.99 -12.38 -5.51
N ASP A 663 -12.58 -13.48 -5.06
CA ASP A 663 -13.95 -13.56 -4.61
C ASP A 663 -14.05 -14.71 -3.62
N THR A 664 -14.43 -14.39 -2.38
CA THR A 664 -14.46 -15.38 -1.28
C THR A 664 -15.40 -16.56 -1.51
N GLY A 665 -16.31 -16.49 -2.49
CA GLY A 665 -17.18 -17.59 -2.89
C GLY A 665 -16.71 -18.39 -4.11
N VAL A 666 -15.67 -17.95 -4.83
CA VAL A 666 -15.26 -18.58 -6.11
C VAL A 666 -13.77 -18.96 -6.10
N THR A 667 -12.90 -18.08 -5.61
CA THR A 667 -11.46 -18.29 -5.58
C THR A 667 -10.99 -18.88 -4.24
N PRO A 668 -10.00 -19.79 -4.23
CA PRO A 668 -9.36 -20.23 -2.98
C PRO A 668 -8.68 -19.09 -2.22
N ASP A 669 -8.44 -19.28 -0.92
CA ASP A 669 -7.78 -18.28 -0.08
C ASP A 669 -6.30 -18.13 -0.43
N CYS A 670 -5.94 -16.96 -0.97
CA CYS A 670 -4.54 -16.61 -1.23
C CYS A 670 -3.91 -15.75 -0.13
N GLY A 671 -4.61 -15.56 0.99
CA GLY A 671 -4.23 -14.69 2.09
C GLY A 671 -4.25 -13.20 1.73
N LYS A 672 -4.09 -12.38 2.75
CA LYS A 672 -4.04 -10.92 2.66
C LYS A 672 -2.88 -10.39 1.81
N THR A 673 -3.11 -9.32 1.05
CA THR A 673 -2.06 -8.58 0.33
C THR A 673 -1.31 -7.66 1.29
N SER A 674 -0.28 -8.21 1.94
CA SER A 674 0.62 -7.53 2.88
C SER A 674 1.97 -8.25 2.99
N ALA A 675 2.90 -7.72 3.79
CA ALA A 675 4.15 -8.39 4.14
C ALA A 675 4.99 -8.87 2.93
N SER A 676 4.84 -8.21 1.77
CA SER A 676 5.53 -8.50 0.51
C SER A 676 5.37 -9.96 0.07
N ARG A 677 4.29 -10.62 0.51
CA ARG A 677 4.19 -12.07 0.43
C ARG A 677 3.68 -12.60 -0.91
N GLN A 678 2.88 -11.83 -1.64
CA GLN A 678 2.08 -12.37 -2.76
C GLN A 678 2.95 -12.98 -3.85
N THR A 679 4.01 -12.29 -4.32
CA THR A 679 4.95 -12.86 -5.31
C THR A 679 5.62 -14.15 -4.83
N VAL A 680 5.90 -14.27 -3.54
CA VAL A 680 6.58 -15.46 -2.98
C VAL A 680 5.57 -16.58 -2.75
N VAL A 681 4.59 -16.35 -1.89
CA VAL A 681 3.72 -17.42 -1.37
C VAL A 681 2.68 -17.84 -2.39
N THR A 682 1.89 -16.87 -2.85
CA THR A 682 0.86 -17.08 -3.87
C THR A 682 1.50 -17.43 -5.21
N GLY A 683 2.64 -16.81 -5.52
CA GLY A 683 3.41 -17.17 -6.71
C GLY A 683 3.91 -18.61 -6.66
N LYS A 684 4.36 -19.11 -5.49
CA LYS A 684 4.73 -20.52 -5.35
C LYS A 684 3.53 -21.44 -5.52
N ALA A 685 2.38 -21.12 -4.92
CA ALA A 685 1.14 -21.88 -5.11
C ALA A 685 0.73 -21.92 -6.60
N ALA A 686 0.83 -20.79 -7.30
CA ALA A 686 0.54 -20.71 -8.74
C ALA A 686 1.53 -21.51 -9.59
N MET A 687 2.83 -21.48 -9.24
CA MET A 687 3.85 -22.31 -9.90
C MET A 687 3.57 -23.80 -9.71
N LEU A 688 3.16 -24.22 -8.51
CA LEU A 688 2.79 -25.61 -8.22
C LEU A 688 1.53 -26.01 -9.01
N ALA A 689 0.48 -25.19 -8.98
CA ALA A 689 -0.78 -25.44 -9.69
C ALA A 689 -0.55 -25.53 -11.22
N GLY A 690 0.23 -24.60 -11.79
CA GLY A 690 0.59 -24.63 -13.21
C GLY A 690 1.37 -25.89 -13.60
N ARG A 691 2.33 -26.32 -12.79
CA ARG A 691 3.08 -27.57 -13.00
C ARG A 691 2.20 -28.81 -12.88
N ALA A 692 1.28 -28.83 -11.92
CA ALA A 692 0.35 -29.94 -11.73
C ALA A 692 -0.62 -30.08 -12.92
N LEU A 693 -1.18 -28.96 -13.40
CA LEU A 693 -2.03 -28.99 -14.60
C LEU A 693 -1.22 -29.41 -15.84
N ARG A 694 0.01 -28.90 -15.99
CA ARG A 694 0.93 -29.32 -17.05
C ARG A 694 1.15 -30.83 -17.05
N ALA A 695 1.42 -31.42 -15.89
CA ALA A 695 1.65 -32.85 -15.76
C ALA A 695 0.42 -33.68 -16.19
N GLN A 696 -0.81 -33.22 -15.86
CA GLN A 696 -2.04 -33.86 -16.33
C GLN A 696 -2.16 -33.83 -17.86
N VAL A 697 -1.86 -32.68 -18.50
CA VAL A 697 -1.88 -32.54 -19.96
C VAL A 697 -0.87 -33.47 -20.63
N LEU A 698 0.37 -33.51 -20.12
CA LEU A 698 1.43 -34.37 -20.66
C LEU A 698 1.13 -35.87 -20.50
N ALA A 699 0.47 -36.25 -19.40
CA ALA A 699 0.08 -37.63 -19.14
C ALA A 699 -0.93 -38.15 -20.18
N LEU A 700 -1.87 -37.31 -20.62
CA LEU A 700 -2.84 -37.68 -21.67
C LEU A 700 -2.17 -37.97 -23.02
N THR A 701 -1.00 -37.41 -23.28
CA THR A 701 -0.27 -37.56 -24.54
C THR A 701 0.96 -38.47 -24.44
N ASN A 702 1.28 -38.99 -23.25
CA ASN A 702 2.53 -39.70 -22.95
C ASN A 702 3.80 -38.95 -23.43
N MET A 703 3.81 -37.63 -23.27
CA MET A 703 4.95 -36.76 -23.62
C MET A 703 5.75 -36.36 -22.39
N GLY A 704 7.02 -36.02 -22.57
CA GLY A 704 7.90 -35.59 -21.49
C GLY A 704 7.89 -34.08 -21.25
N ASP A 705 8.59 -33.64 -20.20
CA ASP A 705 8.62 -32.24 -19.73
C ASP A 705 9.15 -31.23 -20.75
N GLY A 706 9.87 -31.69 -21.78
CA GLY A 706 10.35 -30.84 -22.88
C GLY A 706 9.31 -30.54 -23.96
N ALA A 707 8.11 -31.14 -23.91
CA ALA A 707 7.09 -30.94 -24.93
C ALA A 707 6.35 -29.60 -24.76
N GLY A 708 6.24 -28.83 -25.84
CA GLY A 708 5.47 -27.59 -25.88
C GLY A 708 3.96 -27.87 -25.86
N ILE A 709 3.19 -26.99 -25.21
CA ILE A 709 1.72 -27.00 -25.23
C ILE A 709 1.26 -25.75 -25.97
N THR A 710 0.46 -25.94 -27.02
CA THR A 710 -0.26 -24.85 -27.67
C THR A 710 -1.76 -25.11 -27.61
N LEU A 711 -2.53 -24.03 -27.57
CA LEU A 711 -3.98 -24.08 -27.53
C LEU A 711 -4.50 -23.34 -28.77
N GLY A 712 -5.36 -24.01 -29.54
CA GLY A 712 -5.93 -23.46 -30.78
C GLY A 712 -7.11 -24.30 -31.27
N ASP A 713 -8.11 -23.64 -31.87
CA ASP A 713 -9.34 -24.28 -32.37
C ASP A 713 -10.04 -25.19 -31.34
N GLY A 714 -10.13 -24.72 -30.09
CA GLY A 714 -10.77 -25.44 -28.98
C GLY A 714 -10.03 -26.69 -28.51
N ALA A 715 -8.77 -26.91 -28.93
CA ALA A 715 -8.01 -28.12 -28.58
C ALA A 715 -6.58 -27.80 -28.16
N LEU A 716 -6.02 -28.66 -27.32
CA LEU A 716 -4.61 -28.60 -26.96
C LEU A 716 -3.81 -29.44 -27.95
N VAL A 717 -2.70 -28.88 -28.44
CA VAL A 717 -1.69 -29.60 -29.20
C VAL A 717 -0.44 -29.68 -28.34
N VAL A 718 -0.02 -30.89 -28.03
CA VAL A 718 1.23 -31.17 -27.30
C VAL A 718 2.24 -31.71 -28.30
N SER A 719 3.45 -31.16 -28.32
CA SER A 719 4.49 -31.55 -29.29
C SER A 719 5.89 -31.53 -28.68
N ASP A 720 6.66 -32.60 -28.90
CA ASP A 720 8.09 -32.69 -28.56
C ASP A 720 9.01 -32.43 -29.78
N GLY A 721 8.44 -31.95 -30.89
CA GLY A 721 9.12 -31.72 -32.17
C GLY A 721 9.23 -32.96 -33.06
N ALA A 722 9.13 -34.17 -32.50
CA ALA A 722 9.11 -35.43 -33.25
C ALA A 722 7.70 -36.04 -33.34
N ARG A 723 6.89 -35.86 -32.30
CA ARG A 723 5.51 -36.33 -32.18
C ARG A 723 4.62 -35.16 -31.82
N SER A 724 3.38 -35.20 -32.31
CA SER A 724 2.32 -34.26 -31.96
C SER A 724 1.06 -35.04 -31.58
N ALA A 725 0.39 -34.61 -30.53
CA ALA A 725 -0.86 -35.19 -30.06
C ALA A 725 -1.88 -34.07 -29.82
N ARG A 726 -3.12 -34.30 -30.25
CA ARG A 726 -4.26 -33.39 -30.05
C ARG A 726 -5.14 -33.93 -28.93
N ILE A 727 -5.41 -33.11 -27.93
CA ILE A 727 -6.42 -33.35 -26.90
C ILE A 727 -7.64 -32.51 -27.25
N ASP A 728 -8.80 -33.15 -27.36
CA ASP A 728 -10.10 -32.48 -27.46
C ASP A 728 -10.71 -32.37 -26.05
N PRO A 729 -10.69 -31.18 -25.41
CA PRO A 729 -11.22 -30.97 -24.07
C PRO A 729 -12.70 -31.34 -23.99
N ALA A 730 -13.49 -31.13 -25.05
CA ALA A 730 -14.92 -31.42 -25.07
C ALA A 730 -15.24 -32.92 -24.96
N ALA A 731 -14.25 -33.80 -25.24
CA ALA A 731 -14.38 -35.24 -25.11
C ALA A 731 -14.07 -35.77 -23.69
N LEU A 732 -13.59 -34.91 -22.79
CA LEU A 732 -13.21 -35.27 -21.42
C LEU A 732 -14.36 -35.05 -20.44
N ALA A 733 -14.35 -35.78 -19.32
CA ALA A 733 -15.36 -35.65 -18.28
C ALA A 733 -15.21 -34.33 -17.50
N VAL A 734 -16.32 -33.64 -17.27
CA VAL A 734 -16.36 -32.38 -16.52
C VAL A 734 -16.51 -32.66 -15.03
N ASN A 735 -15.70 -32.01 -14.19
CA ASN A 735 -15.78 -32.09 -12.74
C ASN A 735 -16.84 -31.12 -12.15
N GLU A 736 -17.03 -31.14 -10.84
CA GLU A 736 -18.02 -30.31 -10.15
C GLU A 736 -17.76 -28.79 -10.27
N HIS A 737 -16.53 -28.40 -10.60
CA HIS A 737 -16.11 -27.01 -10.82
C HIS A 737 -16.24 -26.57 -12.28
N GLY A 738 -16.73 -27.44 -13.18
CA GLY A 738 -16.88 -27.12 -14.61
C GLY A 738 -15.61 -27.31 -15.45
N TYR A 739 -14.58 -27.98 -14.92
CA TYR A 739 -13.31 -28.22 -15.61
C TYR A 739 -13.13 -29.66 -16.06
N VAL A 740 -12.43 -29.87 -17.18
CA VAL A 740 -12.06 -31.21 -17.67
C VAL A 740 -10.70 -31.66 -17.17
N LEU A 741 -9.82 -30.71 -16.84
CA LEU A 741 -8.60 -30.91 -16.07
C LEU A 741 -8.50 -29.78 -15.07
N MET A 742 -8.08 -30.09 -13.84
CA MET A 742 -7.99 -29.09 -12.78
C MET A 742 -6.85 -29.45 -11.84
N ALA A 743 -6.11 -28.44 -11.40
CA ALA A 743 -5.18 -28.53 -10.30
C ALA A 743 -5.50 -27.46 -9.27
N GLU A 744 -5.39 -27.81 -8.00
CA GLU A 744 -5.48 -26.89 -6.88
C GLU A 744 -4.33 -27.20 -5.92
N GLU A 745 -3.44 -26.24 -5.73
CA GLU A 745 -2.19 -26.45 -4.98
C GLU A 745 -2.02 -25.36 -3.93
N SER A 746 -1.41 -25.74 -2.81
CA SER A 746 -1.15 -24.84 -1.69
C SER A 746 0.34 -24.75 -1.37
N TYR A 747 0.76 -23.59 -0.88
CA TYR A 747 2.10 -23.41 -0.33
C TYR A 747 2.04 -22.62 0.97
N ASP A 748 2.64 -23.18 2.01
CA ASP A 748 2.90 -22.52 3.29
C ASP A 748 4.41 -22.43 3.50
N PRO A 749 4.99 -21.22 3.55
CA PRO A 749 6.42 -21.02 3.72
C PRO A 749 6.96 -21.67 5.02
N PRO A 750 8.11 -22.36 4.97
CA PRO A 750 8.69 -22.97 6.16
C PRO A 750 9.17 -21.89 7.14
N THR A 751 8.49 -21.78 8.28
CA THR A 751 8.85 -20.92 9.42
C THR A 751 8.79 -21.70 10.72
N SER A 752 9.39 -21.18 11.78
CA SER A 752 9.27 -21.73 13.14
C SER A 752 8.84 -20.62 14.09
N ALA A 753 8.10 -20.99 15.13
CA ALA A 753 7.89 -20.10 16.28
C ALA A 753 9.23 -19.65 16.86
N LEU A 754 9.24 -18.45 17.44
CA LEU A 754 10.40 -17.92 18.16
C LEU A 754 10.33 -18.33 19.63
N ASP A 755 11.46 -18.65 20.23
CA ASP A 755 11.57 -18.90 21.67
C ASP A 755 11.52 -17.60 22.50
N GLU A 756 11.70 -17.69 23.82
CA GLU A 756 11.67 -16.54 24.74
C GLU A 756 12.73 -15.47 24.44
N ASN A 757 13.82 -15.84 23.76
CA ASN A 757 14.89 -14.94 23.32
C ASN A 757 14.75 -14.55 21.84
N GLY A 758 13.60 -14.84 21.24
CA GLY A 758 13.34 -14.50 19.84
C GLY A 758 14.11 -15.38 18.84
N GLN A 759 14.61 -16.55 19.25
CA GLN A 759 15.41 -17.43 18.39
C GLN A 759 14.51 -18.41 17.61
N GLY A 760 14.81 -18.59 16.32
CA GLY A 760 14.07 -19.43 15.39
C GLY A 760 14.23 -18.98 13.93
N THR A 761 13.34 -19.47 13.06
CA THR A 761 13.26 -19.14 11.63
C THR A 761 12.01 -18.28 11.38
N PRO A 762 12.09 -16.95 11.57
CA PRO A 762 10.92 -16.08 11.43
C PRO A 762 10.40 -15.96 10.00
N TYR A 763 11.25 -16.18 8.98
CA TYR A 763 10.86 -16.06 7.57
C TYR A 763 11.58 -17.08 6.70
N ALA A 764 10.88 -17.59 5.68
CA ALA A 764 11.48 -18.41 4.63
C ALA A 764 12.33 -17.59 3.65
N VAL A 765 11.87 -16.38 3.28
CA VAL A 765 12.48 -15.51 2.28
C VAL A 765 12.60 -14.08 2.81
N TYR A 766 13.72 -13.42 2.50
CA TYR A 766 13.93 -11.99 2.73
C TYR A 766 14.21 -11.27 1.40
N GLY A 767 13.65 -10.08 1.23
CA GLY A 767 14.08 -9.12 0.21
C GLY A 767 15.15 -8.19 0.77
N TYR A 768 16.08 -7.72 -0.07
CA TYR A 768 17.18 -6.85 0.33
C TYR A 768 17.26 -5.62 -0.57
N GLY A 769 17.78 -4.52 -0.04
CA GLY A 769 18.06 -3.35 -0.87
C GLY A 769 18.93 -2.32 -0.21
N ALA A 770 19.51 -1.46 -1.03
CA ALA A 770 20.28 -0.30 -0.61
C ALA A 770 19.98 0.90 -1.52
N GLN A 771 19.95 2.08 -0.92
CA GLN A 771 19.72 3.34 -1.63
C GLN A 771 20.80 4.36 -1.34
N LEU A 772 21.14 5.11 -2.39
CA LEU A 772 21.97 6.30 -2.39
C LEU A 772 21.06 7.52 -2.53
N ALA A 773 21.21 8.53 -1.68
CA ALA A 773 20.51 9.81 -1.83
C ALA A 773 21.52 10.96 -2.00
N GLU A 774 21.34 11.76 -3.04
CA GLU A 774 22.02 13.05 -3.24
C GLU A 774 21.04 14.18 -2.89
N VAL A 775 21.45 15.11 -2.02
CA VAL A 775 20.60 16.20 -1.54
C VAL A 775 21.29 17.55 -1.65
N ALA A 776 20.48 18.60 -1.83
CA ALA A 776 20.86 19.99 -1.67
C ALA A 776 20.15 20.59 -0.45
N VAL A 777 20.90 21.18 0.47
CA VAL A 777 20.40 21.78 1.71
C VAL A 777 20.65 23.28 1.68
N ASP A 778 19.60 24.10 1.70
CA ASP A 778 19.75 25.54 1.93
C ASP A 778 20.00 25.78 3.42
N THR A 779 21.25 26.14 3.77
CA THR A 779 21.65 26.34 5.17
C THR A 779 21.04 27.58 5.84
N ARG A 780 20.40 28.48 5.08
CA ARG A 780 19.68 29.64 5.63
C ARG A 780 18.21 29.32 5.91
N LEU A 781 17.59 28.53 5.05
CA LEU A 781 16.15 28.23 5.11
C LEU A 781 15.85 26.88 5.79
N GLY A 782 16.84 25.98 5.84
CA GLY A 782 16.65 24.59 6.27
C GLY A 782 15.91 23.73 5.23
N THR A 783 15.63 24.25 4.04
CA THR A 783 14.97 23.47 2.98
C THR A 783 15.92 22.43 2.41
N VAL A 784 15.37 21.26 2.09
CA VAL A 784 16.11 20.13 1.52
C VAL A 784 15.45 19.75 0.20
N ARG A 785 16.23 19.68 -0.87
CA ARG A 785 15.82 19.11 -2.15
C ARG A 785 16.57 17.79 -2.35
N VAL A 786 15.84 16.72 -2.63
CA VAL A 786 16.45 15.46 -3.06
C VAL A 786 16.67 15.56 -4.57
N GLU A 787 17.93 15.46 -5.01
CA GLU A 787 18.28 15.63 -6.42
C GLU A 787 18.18 14.31 -7.18
N ARG A 788 18.72 13.25 -6.55
CA ARG A 788 18.82 11.93 -7.15
C ARG A 788 18.76 10.83 -6.10
N ILE A 789 18.10 9.73 -6.45
CA ILE A 789 18.18 8.46 -5.73
C ILE A 789 18.61 7.34 -6.69
N THR A 790 19.65 6.60 -6.30
CA THR A 790 20.00 5.33 -6.95
C THR A 790 19.64 4.19 -6.02
N ALA A 791 18.83 3.25 -6.49
CA ALA A 791 18.23 2.20 -5.68
C ALA A 791 18.60 0.81 -6.24
N ALA A 792 19.38 0.04 -5.47
CA ALA A 792 19.73 -1.33 -5.79
C ALA A 792 18.90 -2.28 -4.93
N HIS A 793 18.11 -3.15 -5.55
CA HIS A 793 17.19 -4.06 -4.87
C HIS A 793 17.35 -5.49 -5.37
N ASP A 794 17.51 -6.43 -4.43
CA ASP A 794 17.60 -7.86 -4.72
C ASP A 794 16.22 -8.51 -4.62
N LEU A 795 15.76 -8.95 -5.78
CA LEU A 795 14.43 -9.53 -5.98
C LEU A 795 14.48 -11.02 -6.28
N GLY A 796 15.66 -11.63 -6.18
CA GLY A 796 15.90 -12.92 -6.77
C GLY A 796 15.55 -12.89 -8.25
N ARG A 797 14.78 -13.85 -8.74
CA ARG A 797 14.27 -13.78 -10.12
C ARG A 797 13.26 -12.63 -10.27
N VAL A 798 13.56 -11.67 -11.14
CA VAL A 798 12.61 -10.60 -11.48
C VAL A 798 11.51 -11.16 -12.37
N ILE A 799 10.26 -11.12 -11.90
CA ILE A 799 9.12 -11.61 -12.68
C ILE A 799 8.70 -10.61 -13.76
N ASN A 800 8.58 -9.33 -13.40
CA ASN A 800 8.21 -8.26 -14.31
C ASN A 800 9.03 -7.00 -14.00
N PRO A 801 10.06 -6.67 -14.79
CA PRO A 801 10.93 -5.53 -14.53
C PRO A 801 10.19 -4.19 -14.51
N LEU A 802 9.17 -4.02 -15.36
CA LEU A 802 8.39 -2.79 -15.45
C LEU A 802 7.64 -2.50 -14.14
N LEU A 803 6.96 -3.52 -13.60
CA LEU A 803 6.24 -3.40 -12.33
C LEU A 803 7.20 -3.28 -11.14
N ALA A 804 8.37 -3.92 -11.21
CA ALA A 804 9.37 -3.82 -10.17
C ALA A 804 9.92 -2.39 -10.03
N GLU A 805 10.25 -1.75 -11.15
CA GLU A 805 10.69 -0.35 -11.21
C GLU A 805 9.63 0.58 -10.61
N GLY A 806 8.37 0.46 -11.03
CA GLY A 806 7.28 1.29 -10.50
C GLY A 806 7.05 1.12 -8.99
N GLN A 807 7.23 -0.09 -8.47
CA GLN A 807 7.17 -0.34 -7.03
C GLN A 807 8.31 0.33 -6.25
N ILE A 808 9.52 0.36 -6.81
CA ILE A 808 10.70 1.05 -6.25
C ILE A 808 10.44 2.55 -6.22
N GLU A 809 10.02 3.13 -7.34
CA GLU A 809 9.73 4.57 -7.49
C GLU A 809 8.63 5.03 -6.51
N GLY A 810 7.53 4.28 -6.40
CA GLY A 810 6.49 4.54 -5.41
C GLY A 810 6.96 4.40 -3.95
N GLY A 811 7.85 3.44 -3.69
CA GLY A 811 8.49 3.27 -2.39
C GLY A 811 9.34 4.47 -1.99
N ILE A 812 10.14 4.96 -2.93
CA ILE A 812 10.97 6.15 -2.77
C ILE A 812 10.10 7.39 -2.52
N ALA A 813 9.00 7.57 -3.25
CA ALA A 813 8.07 8.67 -3.02
C ALA A 813 7.57 8.69 -1.57
N GLN A 814 7.03 7.58 -1.09
CA GLN A 814 6.58 7.46 0.31
C GLN A 814 7.72 7.65 1.32
N GLY A 815 8.95 7.27 0.96
CA GLY A 815 10.14 7.39 1.80
C GLY A 815 10.64 8.82 1.93
N LEU A 816 10.57 9.57 0.84
CA LEU A 816 10.78 11.01 0.80
C LEU A 816 9.74 11.73 1.66
N GLY A 817 8.48 11.30 1.56
CA GLY A 817 7.39 11.73 2.42
C GLY A 817 7.74 11.60 3.91
N LEU A 818 8.04 10.37 4.34
CA LEU A 818 8.46 10.05 5.71
C LEU A 818 9.70 10.86 6.16
N ALA A 819 10.64 11.10 5.24
CA ALA A 819 11.87 11.81 5.53
C ALA A 819 11.67 13.31 5.76
N LEU A 820 10.88 13.98 4.92
CA LEU A 820 10.94 15.45 4.79
C LEU A 820 9.63 16.20 5.06
N MET A 821 8.46 15.56 4.90
CA MET A 821 7.20 16.32 4.82
C MET A 821 6.01 15.70 5.55
N GLU A 822 5.81 14.38 5.49
CA GLU A 822 4.56 13.76 5.93
C GLU A 822 4.46 13.65 7.46
N GLU A 823 3.43 14.28 8.03
CA GLU A 823 3.11 14.22 9.45
C GLU A 823 1.60 14.43 9.62
N TYR A 824 0.88 13.39 10.06
CA TYR A 824 -0.53 13.50 10.41
C TYR A 824 -0.64 14.03 11.85
N VAL A 825 -1.32 15.15 12.03
CA VAL A 825 -1.54 15.74 13.35
C VAL A 825 -3.01 15.50 13.75
N PRO A 826 -3.30 14.60 14.71
CA PRO A 826 -4.66 14.33 15.15
C PRO A 826 -5.39 15.61 15.56
N GLY A 827 -6.66 15.74 15.16
CA GLY A 827 -7.47 16.92 15.45
C GLY A 827 -7.27 18.09 14.47
N ARG A 828 -6.11 18.17 13.81
CA ARG A 828 -5.74 19.28 12.92
C ARG A 828 -5.73 18.90 11.45
N THR A 829 -5.13 17.77 11.10
CA THR A 829 -5.04 17.31 9.72
C THR A 829 -6.32 16.59 9.33
N ASP A 830 -7.05 17.09 8.32
CA ASP A 830 -8.31 16.48 7.89
C ASP A 830 -8.51 16.36 6.37
N ASN A 831 -7.59 16.86 5.54
CA ASN A 831 -7.60 16.66 4.09
C ASN A 831 -6.19 16.68 3.47
N LEU A 832 -6.08 16.81 2.15
CA LEU A 832 -4.80 16.77 1.43
C LEU A 832 -4.11 18.14 1.29
N HIS A 833 -4.82 19.25 1.47
CA HIS A 833 -4.19 20.57 1.53
C HIS A 833 -3.41 20.82 2.84
N ASP A 834 -3.77 20.13 3.92
CA ASP A 834 -3.10 20.24 5.23
C ASP A 834 -2.29 18.99 5.61
N TYR A 835 -2.33 17.95 4.77
CA TYR A 835 -1.42 16.79 4.78
C TYR A 835 -0.54 16.78 3.53
N LEU A 836 0.72 17.21 3.66
CA LEU A 836 1.64 17.33 2.53
C LEU A 836 2.15 15.95 2.07
N ILE A 837 1.68 15.50 0.91
CA ILE A 837 2.17 14.32 0.19
C ILE A 837 3.20 14.77 -0.86
N PRO A 838 4.26 13.98 -1.12
CA PRO A 838 5.15 14.21 -2.24
C PRO A 838 4.38 14.39 -3.57
N THR A 839 4.59 15.55 -4.18
CA THR A 839 4.05 15.91 -5.50
C THR A 839 5.06 15.52 -6.58
N ILE A 840 4.67 15.69 -7.85
CA ILE A 840 5.57 15.49 -8.98
C ILE A 840 6.84 16.36 -8.90
N GLY A 841 6.73 17.58 -8.35
CA GLY A 841 7.86 18.50 -8.20
C GLY A 841 8.81 18.17 -7.05
N ASP A 842 8.40 17.28 -6.14
CA ASP A 842 9.24 16.81 -5.03
C ASP A 842 10.09 15.59 -5.42
N MET A 843 9.73 14.91 -6.51
CA MET A 843 10.38 13.66 -6.89
C MET A 843 11.77 13.88 -7.49
N PRO A 844 12.79 13.16 -7.01
CA PRO A 844 14.13 13.22 -7.58
C PRO A 844 14.24 12.42 -8.88
N GLU A 845 15.38 12.55 -9.57
CA GLU A 845 15.78 11.56 -10.57
C GLU A 845 15.98 10.20 -9.89
N ILE A 846 15.32 9.15 -10.39
CA ILE A 846 15.40 7.79 -9.82
C ILE A 846 16.10 6.86 -10.81
N ARG A 847 17.13 6.15 -10.32
CA ARG A 847 17.79 5.06 -11.04
C ARG A 847 17.62 3.74 -10.29
N SER A 848 16.87 2.82 -10.88
CA SER A 848 16.67 1.46 -10.35
C SER A 848 17.75 0.51 -10.87
N ILE A 849 18.29 -0.33 -9.97
CA ILE A 849 19.20 -1.43 -10.28
C ILE A 849 18.59 -2.71 -9.70
N LEU A 850 18.19 -3.64 -10.57
CA LEU A 850 17.60 -4.91 -10.17
C LEU A 850 18.70 -5.95 -10.01
N ILE A 851 18.86 -6.48 -8.81
CA ILE A 851 19.81 -7.53 -8.46
C ILE A 851 19.05 -8.87 -8.44
N GLU A 852 19.62 -9.88 -9.08
CA GLU A 852 18.99 -11.22 -9.15
C GLU A 852 19.80 -12.27 -8.40
N LYS A 853 19.66 -12.32 -7.06
CA LYS A 853 20.19 -13.42 -6.26
C LYS A 853 19.06 -14.38 -5.86
N PRO A 854 18.88 -15.52 -6.53
CA PRO A 854 17.69 -16.34 -6.37
C PRO A 854 17.58 -16.98 -4.98
N ASP A 855 16.33 -17.20 -4.55
CA ASP A 855 15.99 -17.96 -3.33
C ASP A 855 15.16 -19.20 -3.68
N LEU A 856 15.55 -20.37 -3.16
CA LEU A 856 14.91 -21.66 -3.48
C LEU A 856 13.45 -21.75 -3.01
N GLU A 857 13.09 -21.02 -1.97
CA GLU A 857 11.71 -20.97 -1.47
C GLU A 857 10.81 -20.15 -2.41
N GLY A 858 11.37 -19.17 -3.10
CA GLY A 858 10.68 -18.38 -4.12
C GLY A 858 10.22 -19.18 -5.34
N PRO A 859 9.14 -18.76 -6.03
CA PRO A 859 8.80 -19.31 -7.35
C PRO A 859 9.88 -18.90 -8.34
N PHE A 860 10.51 -19.88 -9.00
CA PHE A 860 11.63 -19.67 -9.93
C PHE A 860 12.79 -18.84 -9.37
N GLY A 861 12.95 -18.76 -8.04
CA GLY A 861 13.98 -17.94 -7.41
C GLY A 861 13.52 -16.54 -6.96
N ALA A 862 12.26 -16.15 -7.16
CA ALA A 862 11.78 -14.79 -6.92
C ALA A 862 11.54 -14.45 -5.44
N LYS A 863 11.67 -13.16 -5.10
CA LYS A 863 11.47 -12.61 -3.75
C LYS A 863 10.36 -11.54 -3.75
N GLY A 864 9.92 -11.16 -2.55
CA GLY A 864 8.95 -10.09 -2.36
C GLY A 864 9.61 -8.70 -2.45
N LEU A 865 8.96 -7.78 -3.18
CA LEU A 865 9.44 -6.41 -3.39
C LEU A 865 8.73 -5.35 -2.55
N GLY A 866 7.44 -5.57 -2.30
CA GLY A 866 6.47 -4.54 -1.93
C GLY A 866 6.99 -3.51 -0.92
N GLU A 867 7.52 -3.92 0.22
CA GLU A 867 7.76 -3.02 1.35
C GLU A 867 9.18 -2.53 1.52
N HIS A 868 10.16 -3.34 1.15
CA HIS A 868 11.55 -3.04 1.49
C HIS A 868 12.13 -1.87 0.69
N VAL A 869 11.51 -1.53 -0.44
CA VAL A 869 11.85 -0.35 -1.27
C VAL A 869 11.66 1.01 -0.60
N LEU A 870 10.83 1.08 0.46
CA LEU A 870 10.63 2.30 1.24
C LEU A 870 11.72 2.49 2.31
N ILE A 871 12.18 1.38 2.88
CA ILE A 871 12.93 1.35 4.14
C ILE A 871 14.22 2.19 4.10
N PRO A 872 15.08 2.11 3.06
CA PRO A 872 16.36 2.80 3.07
C PRO A 872 16.25 4.28 2.67
N THR A 873 15.11 4.75 2.14
CA THR A 873 15.00 6.11 1.59
C THR A 873 15.20 7.19 2.65
N ALA A 874 14.45 7.13 3.75
CA ALA A 874 14.53 8.13 4.83
C ALA A 874 15.92 8.18 5.48
N PRO A 875 16.52 7.07 5.94
CA PRO A 875 17.88 7.12 6.50
C PRO A 875 18.93 7.60 5.49
N ALA A 876 18.83 7.22 4.20
CA ALA A 876 19.77 7.72 3.19
C ALA A 876 19.71 9.26 3.06
N ILE A 877 18.49 9.83 3.06
CA ILE A 877 18.28 11.28 3.01
C ILE A 877 18.84 11.95 4.29
N LEU A 878 18.59 11.40 5.48
CA LEU A 878 19.11 11.96 6.73
C LEU A 878 20.64 11.92 6.79
N ASN A 879 21.26 10.83 6.33
CA ASN A 879 22.71 10.71 6.21
C ASN A 879 23.26 11.74 5.20
N ALA A 880 22.54 12.00 4.12
CA ALA A 880 22.91 13.02 3.14
C ALA A 880 22.82 14.44 3.71
N ILE A 881 21.77 14.76 4.48
CA ILE A 881 21.62 16.05 5.19
C ILE A 881 22.79 16.25 6.16
N ARG A 882 23.12 15.22 6.96
CA ARG A 882 24.25 15.27 7.89
C ARG A 882 25.58 15.48 7.17
N HIS A 883 25.80 14.80 6.04
CA HIS A 883 26.98 15.02 5.22
C HIS A 883 27.07 16.45 4.65
N ALA A 884 25.94 17.02 4.22
CA ALA A 884 25.90 18.36 3.65
C ALA A 884 26.26 19.46 4.67
N CYS A 885 25.72 19.36 5.89
CA CYS A 885 25.70 20.49 6.82
C CYS A 885 25.92 20.15 8.30
N GLY A 886 26.21 18.88 8.63
CA GLY A 886 26.41 18.43 10.01
C GLY A 886 25.13 18.31 10.85
N ALA A 887 23.97 18.66 10.30
CA ALA A 887 22.69 18.60 11.01
C ALA A 887 22.33 17.15 11.36
N ARG A 888 21.99 16.94 12.65
CA ARG A 888 21.56 15.65 13.18
C ARG A 888 20.08 15.74 13.53
N ILE A 889 19.26 14.97 12.81
CA ILE A 889 17.80 15.00 12.94
C ILE A 889 17.37 13.89 13.89
N ASP A 890 16.88 14.28 15.07
CA ASP A 890 16.40 13.34 16.09
C ASP A 890 14.85 13.18 16.06
N GLN A 891 14.14 13.95 15.22
CA GLN A 891 12.69 13.89 15.05
C GLN A 891 12.28 14.05 13.58
N LEU A 892 11.56 13.04 13.04
CA LEU A 892 11.03 13.06 11.68
C LEU A 892 9.57 13.54 11.64
N PRO A 893 9.14 14.16 10.52
CA PRO A 893 9.94 14.50 9.33
C PRO A 893 10.97 15.62 9.58
N ALA A 894 12.03 15.65 8.77
CA ALA A 894 13.07 16.67 8.75
C ALA A 894 12.58 17.96 8.06
N ARG A 895 11.55 18.56 8.63
CA ARG A 895 10.94 19.82 8.15
C ARG A 895 11.97 20.96 8.18
N PRO A 896 11.80 22.02 7.36
CA PRO A 896 12.75 23.13 7.31
C PRO A 896 13.08 23.77 8.67
N ASP A 897 12.08 23.92 9.55
CA ASP A 897 12.27 24.42 10.91
C ASP A 897 13.18 23.53 11.76
N ARG A 898 13.02 22.20 11.65
CA ARG A 898 13.82 21.21 12.38
C ARG A 898 15.24 21.08 11.81
N VAL A 899 15.38 21.11 10.49
CA VAL A 899 16.70 21.10 9.82
C VAL A 899 17.49 22.35 10.20
N LEU A 900 16.89 23.54 10.11
CA LEU A 900 17.56 24.79 10.46
C LEU A 900 18.00 24.81 11.93
N ALA A 901 17.16 24.33 12.85
CA ALA A 901 17.52 24.19 14.26
C ALA A 901 18.71 23.23 14.45
N ALA A 902 18.72 22.10 13.74
CA ALA A 902 19.81 21.12 13.78
C ALA A 902 21.13 21.66 13.19
N ILE A 903 21.07 22.46 12.12
CA ILE A 903 22.24 23.16 11.55
C ILE A 903 22.82 24.13 12.58
N ARG A 904 22.00 24.98 13.19
CA ARG A 904 22.46 25.95 14.21
C ARG A 904 23.13 25.26 15.39
N LYS A 905 22.58 24.14 15.84
CA LYS A 905 23.17 23.30 16.89
C LYS A 905 24.54 22.74 16.47
N ALA A 906 24.66 22.26 15.23
CA ALA A 906 25.93 21.74 14.69
C ALA A 906 27.02 22.84 14.59
N GLU A 907 26.62 24.09 14.29
CA GLU A 907 27.53 25.24 14.26
C GLU A 907 27.89 25.81 15.64
N GLY A 908 27.33 25.26 16.74
CA GLY A 908 27.53 25.79 18.09
C GLY A 908 26.78 27.09 18.38
N ARG A 909 25.71 27.39 17.62
CA ARG A 909 24.87 28.59 17.72
C ARG A 909 23.50 28.31 18.37
N GLY A 910 23.44 27.28 19.23
CA GLY A 910 22.23 26.73 19.84
C GLY A 910 21.73 27.49 21.05
#